data_AF-A0A2M7AAC6-F1
#
_entry.id   AF-A0A2M7AAC6-F1
#
_cell.length_a   1.000
_cell.length_b   1.000
_cell.length_c   1.000
_cell.angle_alpha   90.00
_cell.angle_beta   90.00
_cell.angle_gamma   90.00
#
_symmetry.space_group_name_H-M   'P 1'
#
loop_
_entity.id
_entity.type
_entity.pdbx_description
1 polymer ?
#
loop_
_entity_poly.entity_id
_entity_poly.type
_entity_poly.pdbx_seq_one_letter_code
_entity_poly.pdbx_strand_id
1 'polypeptide(L)'
;MRDTQPDSLGGPPEPSDRIFTIRAARNEQESLQIVITPHVDLQKVQIRVMDFVLPSGKGIISKDSATVYRVGYVPIREPTSQSSSTTGTGQPTSWPDPLIPHKKPVAIRSASGNQPFWVTIKVPRVAAPGLYEGSIHVLTDQKVAATVPVDLRVWDFTLPDALSMQTLLGLSEEEIAWGHETEFGSPVHRRLTDKYFTYLKSKGFQPSGVPVPLDAREIDRYLNRSSSPAFFPLDVAEVSRGEEGSVVARLHKDPQLRSRTVFFLAEEPKPEKCELVKLAIDHLKEKLPGVRFMIAAVPAPDLANRVDIWAPSISDFDVRSARQSQETGQQIWWKLSGDAASPFPNLLIDIPGIHHRMIPWLKSHYQITGLYVPSVVMNSRQDPEARARKFQDVWTQPMTQEGNGGGFLLYPVGDTGHGPEEELPKGPISSIRLELLREGMEDAEYLNLLACTINETAVKLGTPSVQFGLQRAREVSGLLIQNLGQYSHDSGKMERVRSRAADEILAIRQQSPSLIVRTVPPDGTSTAYSGAGLTVEGMTTAKATVKMAGQPVTVDDRGSFKAKVYPILGANRILIEAFEGDRSTAVTRTITIVKDPALARAEEMLKTLPLDDKSLNESSSTLNELLRKCEEGKYTPENHLTALRLVTGKASISARPPGTDAGDDIARSASPPVQLNLPPGTTNRVYVSLAQVCAKLRQRQQSDVARIAEEKLKTVTHNTDPQTVACTVEPTEFLGKWGFRASNGLVDVVIWRQGARIVQFEAGKIPLLHQPNPDAVKENDVPTAWQDMGGFEDAGSELLLESLDNWNLVVTRHSPVEITIEARKLLQQGSVKLRRRMTLKKGDPVLYVQYEVANRTTQSISFPWRARITPGIGFTTEDGRGNPWDDEIVVPGAEDLIAPVFSSHSPSGKTATQTLSITRQVAVVYDRLCKAALVITPPTGMEKIRYSTNPGAGSYSLEFGNVFGDGNLIVSAGETASFELQLAGLIGVSNPDEAIQKYAARADASQGA
;
A
#
# COMPACT_ATOMS: atom_id res chain seq x y z
N MET A 1 -27.23 15.15 1.13
CA MET A 1 -27.93 16.39 1.52
C MET A 1 -27.20 16.96 2.72
N ARG A 2 -27.19 18.31 2.80
CA ARG A 2 -26.12 19.20 3.29
C ARG A 2 -25.74 19.07 4.78
N ASP A 3 -24.50 19.49 5.04
CA ASP A 3 -23.92 19.89 6.33
C ASP A 3 -24.89 20.68 7.22
N THR A 4 -24.94 20.32 8.50
CA THR A 4 -25.38 21.22 9.57
C THR A 4 -24.36 21.15 10.70
N GLN A 5 -23.68 22.29 10.92
CA GLN A 5 -23.01 22.60 12.18
C GLN A 5 -24.02 22.59 13.35
N PRO A 6 -23.54 22.44 14.60
CA PRO A 6 -24.39 22.20 15.75
C PRO A 6 -25.07 23.49 16.21
N ASP A 7 -26.36 23.62 15.94
CA ASP A 7 -27.18 24.65 16.56
C ASP A 7 -27.58 24.26 17.99
N SER A 8 -27.58 25.30 18.82
CA SER A 8 -27.91 25.41 20.24
C SER A 8 -29.11 24.58 20.75
N LEU A 9 -28.95 24.11 22.00
CA LEU A 9 -29.98 23.69 22.96
C LEU A 9 -31.41 24.14 22.62
N GLY A 10 -32.23 23.24 22.08
CA GLY A 10 -33.66 23.48 21.84
C GLY A 10 -34.46 22.18 21.78
N GLY A 11 -35.27 21.93 22.82
CA GLY A 11 -36.45 21.02 22.86
C GLY A 11 -36.29 19.53 22.49
N PRO A 12 -37.15 18.63 23.00
CA PRO A 12 -37.22 17.27 22.47
C PRO A 12 -37.70 17.31 21.02
N PRO A 13 -37.06 16.58 20.09
CA PRO A 13 -37.49 16.52 18.69
C PRO A 13 -38.88 15.89 18.59
N GLU A 14 -39.76 16.46 17.75
CA GLU A 14 -41.06 15.83 17.44
C GLU A 14 -40.86 14.43 16.80
N PRO A 15 -41.80 13.48 17.03
CA PRO A 15 -41.72 12.15 16.44
C PRO A 15 -41.69 12.25 14.92
N SER A 16 -40.54 11.92 14.32
CA SER A 16 -40.41 11.96 12.88
C SER A 16 -41.19 10.81 12.24
N ASP A 17 -42.00 11.10 11.22
CA ASP A 17 -42.59 10.12 10.28
C ASP A 17 -41.52 9.37 9.43
N ARG A 18 -40.27 9.30 9.90
CA ARG A 18 -39.17 8.63 9.20
C ARG A 18 -39.32 7.13 9.31
N ILE A 19 -39.58 6.51 8.17
CA ILE A 19 -39.44 5.06 7.98
C ILE A 19 -37.95 4.72 7.94
N PHE A 20 -37.53 3.76 8.74
CA PHE A 20 -36.15 3.25 8.74
C PHE A 20 -36.02 2.09 7.75
N THR A 21 -35.08 2.15 6.81
CA THR A 21 -34.92 1.09 5.79
C THR A 21 -33.67 0.25 6.04
N ILE A 22 -33.87 -1.06 6.22
CA ILE A 22 -32.84 -2.10 6.27
C ILE A 22 -32.81 -2.83 4.92
N ARG A 23 -31.64 -3.28 4.49
CA ARG A 23 -31.49 -4.04 3.24
C ARG A 23 -30.62 -5.26 3.49
N ALA A 24 -31.09 -6.41 3.05
CA ALA A 24 -30.43 -7.68 3.31
C ALA A 24 -30.61 -8.65 2.13
N ALA A 25 -29.66 -9.55 1.93
CA ALA A 25 -29.79 -10.74 1.11
C ALA A 25 -30.48 -11.85 1.91
N ARG A 26 -30.93 -12.90 1.22
CA ARG A 26 -31.41 -14.10 1.92
C ARG A 26 -30.26 -14.72 2.70
N ASN A 27 -30.56 -15.28 3.87
CA ASN A 27 -29.58 -15.85 4.78
C ASN A 27 -28.57 -14.85 5.38
N GLU A 28 -28.83 -13.55 5.34
CA GLU A 28 -28.02 -12.52 6.02
C GLU A 28 -28.62 -12.13 7.37
N GLN A 29 -27.82 -11.53 8.26
CA GLN A 29 -28.29 -10.89 9.48
C GLN A 29 -27.98 -9.39 9.44
N GLU A 30 -29.02 -8.58 9.54
CA GLU A 30 -28.88 -7.12 9.62
C GLU A 30 -29.29 -6.61 10.98
N SER A 31 -28.55 -5.63 11.48
CA SER A 31 -28.83 -5.03 12.78
C SER A 31 -29.17 -3.55 12.69
N LEU A 32 -29.90 -3.07 13.70
CA LEU A 32 -30.16 -1.66 13.94
C LEU A 32 -30.14 -1.37 15.43
N GLN A 33 -30.03 -0.09 15.79
CA GLN A 33 -30.05 0.35 17.17
C GLN A 33 -31.24 1.27 17.43
N ILE A 34 -31.97 0.99 18.52
CA ILE A 34 -33.00 1.88 19.07
C ILE A 34 -32.44 2.49 20.34
N VAL A 35 -32.32 3.81 20.40
CA VAL A 35 -31.82 4.52 21.57
C VAL A 35 -32.98 5.18 22.28
N ILE A 36 -33.17 4.84 23.56
CA ILE A 36 -34.15 5.50 24.43
C ILE A 36 -33.41 6.53 25.28
N THR A 37 -33.86 7.79 25.21
CA THR A 37 -33.39 8.89 26.08
C THR A 37 -34.48 9.20 27.12
N PRO A 38 -34.41 8.57 28.31
CA PRO A 38 -35.42 8.76 29.35
C PRO A 38 -35.32 10.15 30.01
N HIS A 39 -36.38 10.95 29.90
CA HIS A 39 -36.53 12.18 30.69
C HIS A 39 -37.15 11.94 32.08
N VAL A 40 -37.73 10.76 32.28
CA VAL A 40 -38.29 10.25 33.53
C VAL A 40 -37.92 8.78 33.68
N ASP A 41 -37.98 8.24 34.89
CA ASP A 41 -37.78 6.81 35.10
C ASP A 41 -38.87 6.01 34.37
N LEU A 42 -38.44 5.08 33.52
CA LEU A 42 -39.32 4.20 32.77
C LEU A 42 -39.33 2.82 33.39
N GLN A 43 -40.52 2.28 33.66
CA GLN A 43 -40.69 0.94 34.21
C GLN A 43 -41.13 -0.06 33.15
N LYS A 44 -40.69 -1.31 33.30
CA LYS A 44 -41.06 -2.45 32.45
C LYS A 44 -40.91 -2.15 30.95
N VAL A 45 -39.78 -1.55 30.57
CA VAL A 45 -39.45 -1.25 29.18
C VAL A 45 -39.18 -2.55 28.43
N GLN A 46 -39.88 -2.75 27.31
CA GLN A 46 -39.71 -3.91 26.44
C GLN A 46 -39.69 -3.48 24.97
N ILE A 47 -38.79 -4.05 24.18
CA ILE A 47 -38.74 -3.86 22.73
C ILE A 47 -39.35 -5.11 22.09
N ARG A 48 -40.33 -4.94 21.20
CA ARG A 48 -40.97 -6.04 20.47
C ARG A 48 -40.91 -5.78 18.97
N VAL A 49 -40.24 -6.68 18.26
CA VAL A 49 -40.27 -6.69 16.80
C VAL A 49 -41.55 -7.39 16.36
N MET A 50 -42.23 -6.83 15.35
CA MET A 50 -43.42 -7.41 14.74
C MET A 50 -43.05 -8.18 13.47
N ASP A 51 -44.00 -8.92 12.90
CA ASP A 51 -43.78 -9.60 11.63
C ASP A 51 -43.52 -8.57 10.52
N PHE A 52 -42.59 -8.91 9.62
CA PHE A 52 -42.37 -8.15 8.40
C PHE A 52 -43.15 -8.82 7.27
N VAL A 53 -43.99 -8.07 6.56
CA VAL A 53 -44.94 -8.61 5.59
C VAL A 53 -44.74 -7.93 4.23
N LEU A 54 -44.69 -8.72 3.16
CA LEU A 54 -44.75 -8.14 1.81
C LEU A 54 -46.14 -7.53 1.57
N PRO A 55 -46.25 -6.31 0.99
CA PRO A 55 -47.55 -5.71 0.66
C PRO A 55 -48.45 -6.60 -0.22
N SER A 56 -47.85 -7.51 -0.99
CA SER A 56 -48.59 -8.51 -1.79
C SER A 56 -49.25 -9.62 -0.98
N GLY A 57 -48.94 -9.75 0.32
CA GLY A 57 -49.36 -10.84 1.22
C GLY A 57 -48.64 -12.18 0.96
N LYS A 58 -47.74 -12.26 -0.02
CA LYS A 58 -47.13 -13.52 -0.48
C LYS A 58 -45.88 -13.96 0.30
N GLY A 59 -45.46 -13.20 1.31
CA GLY A 59 -44.28 -13.53 2.12
C GLY A 59 -44.32 -12.84 3.47
N ILE A 60 -43.93 -13.58 4.51
CA ILE A 60 -43.83 -13.11 5.89
C ILE A 60 -42.46 -13.53 6.43
N ILE A 61 -41.72 -12.58 6.99
CA ILE A 61 -40.57 -12.85 7.85
C ILE A 61 -41.08 -12.69 9.28
N SER A 62 -41.16 -13.83 9.99
CA SER A 62 -41.68 -13.89 11.36
C SER A 62 -40.85 -12.99 12.29
N LYS A 63 -41.51 -12.37 13.27
CA LYS A 63 -40.86 -11.71 14.42
C LYS A 63 -39.84 -12.60 15.14
N ASP A 64 -39.98 -13.93 15.08
CA ASP A 64 -39.05 -14.89 15.69
C ASP A 64 -37.69 -14.92 14.97
N SER A 65 -37.59 -14.32 13.78
CA SER A 65 -36.33 -14.07 13.09
C SER A 65 -35.52 -12.92 13.71
N ALA A 66 -36.09 -12.17 14.66
CA ALA A 66 -35.43 -11.07 15.33
C ALA A 66 -34.92 -11.45 16.73
N THR A 67 -33.73 -10.95 17.06
CA THR A 67 -33.17 -11.01 18.42
C THR A 67 -32.93 -9.60 18.93
N VAL A 68 -33.29 -9.35 20.18
CA VAL A 68 -33.10 -8.05 20.82
C VAL A 68 -32.14 -8.17 22.00
N TYR A 69 -31.20 -7.25 22.05
CA TYR A 69 -30.25 -7.09 23.14
C TYR A 69 -30.37 -5.70 23.73
N ARG A 70 -30.27 -5.60 25.06
CA ARG A 70 -29.97 -4.35 25.73
C ARG A 70 -28.46 -4.15 25.66
N VAL A 71 -28.04 -2.97 25.22
CA VAL A 71 -26.61 -2.63 25.18
C VAL A 71 -26.17 -2.23 26.58
N GLY A 72 -25.25 -2.98 27.16
CA GLY A 72 -24.59 -2.65 28.41
C GLY A 72 -23.42 -1.70 28.20
N TYR A 73 -22.94 -1.12 29.29
CA TYR A 73 -21.86 -0.14 29.31
C TYR A 73 -20.69 -0.64 30.13
N VAL A 74 -19.47 -0.35 29.66
CA VAL A 74 -18.21 -0.74 30.32
C VAL A 74 -17.39 0.52 30.60
N PRO A 75 -16.87 0.70 31.82
CA PRO A 75 -16.16 1.92 32.20
C PRO A 75 -14.73 1.93 31.63
N ILE A 76 -14.46 2.87 30.73
CA ILE A 76 -13.12 3.17 30.25
C ILE A 76 -12.54 4.31 31.08
N ARG A 77 -11.40 4.07 31.71
CA ARG A 77 -10.73 5.03 32.58
C ARG A 77 -9.54 5.71 31.90
N GLU A 78 -8.89 4.98 31.02
CA GLU A 78 -7.71 5.40 30.29
C GLU A 78 -7.89 5.01 28.82
N PRO A 79 -7.62 5.90 27.86
CA PRO A 79 -7.68 5.58 26.43
C PRO A 79 -6.62 4.53 26.04
N THR A 80 -6.91 3.70 25.04
CA THR A 80 -5.97 2.67 24.53
C THR A 80 -4.69 3.28 23.94
N SER A 81 -4.73 4.47 23.32
CA SER A 81 -3.54 5.12 22.75
C SER A 81 -3.57 6.64 22.88
N GLN A 82 -2.41 7.31 22.92
CA GLN A 82 -2.36 8.79 22.91
C GLN A 82 -3.01 9.37 21.64
N SER A 83 -2.99 8.66 20.50
CA SER A 83 -3.68 9.04 19.26
C SER A 83 -5.21 9.04 19.39
N SER A 84 -5.79 8.24 20.28
CA SER A 84 -7.25 8.25 20.46
C SER A 84 -7.73 9.57 21.08
N SER A 85 -6.90 10.24 21.88
CA SER A 85 -7.21 11.53 22.51
C SER A 85 -7.36 12.71 21.52
N THR A 86 -6.70 12.67 20.36
CA THR A 86 -6.72 13.77 19.37
C THR A 86 -7.92 13.73 18.41
N THR A 87 -8.62 12.59 18.29
CA THR A 87 -9.82 12.42 17.44
C THR A 87 -11.15 12.47 18.21
N GLY A 88 -11.13 12.71 19.52
CA GLY A 88 -12.32 12.68 20.38
C GLY A 88 -12.84 11.27 20.72
N THR A 89 -12.12 10.24 20.27
CA THR A 89 -12.30 8.82 20.64
C THR A 89 -11.53 8.50 21.93
N GLY A 90 -11.70 7.34 22.57
CA GLY A 90 -10.89 7.03 23.78
C GLY A 90 -11.24 7.80 25.06
N GLN A 91 -12.28 8.65 25.08
CA GLN A 91 -12.59 9.47 26.26
C GLN A 91 -12.87 8.59 27.49
N PRO A 92 -12.33 8.93 28.68
CA PRO A 92 -12.68 8.27 29.93
C PRO A 92 -14.17 8.43 30.24
N THR A 93 -14.96 7.41 29.91
CA THR A 93 -16.41 7.36 30.12
C THR A 93 -16.89 5.91 30.05
N SER A 94 -18.19 5.70 30.25
CA SER A 94 -18.83 4.42 30.03
C SER A 94 -19.11 4.22 28.54
N TRP A 95 -18.52 3.18 27.93
CA TRP A 95 -18.67 2.86 26.52
C TRP A 95 -19.67 1.72 26.30
N PRO A 96 -20.56 1.82 25.30
CA PRO A 96 -21.51 0.76 24.97
C PRO A 96 -20.81 -0.37 24.21
N ASP A 97 -20.89 -1.62 24.71
CA ASP A 97 -20.33 -2.76 23.99
C ASP A 97 -21.05 -4.10 24.25
N PRO A 98 -21.22 -4.59 25.50
CA PRO A 98 -21.83 -5.89 25.74
C PRO A 98 -23.31 -5.93 25.31
N LEU A 99 -23.68 -6.99 24.59
CA LEU A 99 -25.03 -7.22 24.08
C LEU A 99 -25.78 -8.20 25.00
N ILE A 100 -26.47 -7.65 26.00
CA ILE A 100 -27.20 -8.42 27.02
C ILE A 100 -28.55 -8.86 26.47
N PRO A 101 -28.90 -10.17 26.43
CA PRO A 101 -30.17 -10.63 25.88
C PRO A 101 -31.40 -9.99 26.53
N HIS A 102 -32.23 -9.31 25.73
CA HIS A 102 -33.41 -8.59 26.23
C HIS A 102 -34.68 -9.45 26.18
N LYS A 103 -34.79 -10.42 27.11
CA LYS A 103 -35.92 -11.37 27.15
C LYS A 103 -37.06 -10.95 28.07
N LYS A 104 -36.79 -10.11 29.07
CA LYS A 104 -37.75 -9.65 30.08
C LYS A 104 -37.80 -8.12 30.08
N PRO A 105 -38.94 -7.50 30.48
CA PRO A 105 -38.99 -6.05 30.64
C PRO A 105 -37.98 -5.55 31.70
N VAL A 106 -37.36 -4.40 31.46
CA VAL A 106 -36.34 -3.81 32.35
C VAL A 106 -36.73 -2.39 32.78
N ALA A 107 -36.25 -1.93 33.93
CA ALA A 107 -36.37 -0.53 34.31
C ALA A 107 -35.22 0.28 33.68
N ILE A 108 -35.52 1.51 33.26
CA ILE A 108 -34.51 2.46 32.75
C ILE A 108 -34.63 3.73 33.59
N ARG A 109 -33.56 4.07 34.32
CA ARG A 109 -33.52 5.29 35.13
C ARG A 109 -33.13 6.48 34.26
N SER A 110 -33.78 7.63 34.43
CA SER A 110 -33.41 8.85 33.71
C SER A 110 -31.97 9.28 34.03
N ALA A 111 -31.53 9.05 35.27
CA ALA A 111 -30.18 9.34 35.73
C ALA A 111 -29.09 8.46 35.05
N SER A 112 -29.45 7.34 34.44
CA SER A 112 -28.50 6.45 33.73
C SER A 112 -28.18 6.93 32.31
N GLY A 113 -28.83 7.99 31.83
CA GLY A 113 -28.62 8.52 30.48
C GLY A 113 -29.29 7.67 29.40
N ASN A 114 -28.69 7.65 28.21
CA ASN A 114 -29.23 6.92 27.05
C ASN A 114 -29.14 5.40 27.26
N GLN A 115 -30.22 4.68 26.95
CA GLN A 115 -30.23 3.21 26.94
C GLN A 115 -30.45 2.71 25.51
N PRO A 116 -29.42 2.17 24.85
CA PRO A 116 -29.56 1.57 23.55
C PRO A 116 -30.04 0.13 23.61
N PHE A 117 -30.76 -0.28 22.58
CA PHE A 117 -31.17 -1.64 22.28
C PHE A 117 -30.69 -2.01 20.88
N TRP A 118 -30.01 -3.13 20.77
CA TRP A 118 -29.53 -3.69 19.51
C TRP A 118 -30.54 -4.73 19.02
N VAL A 119 -31.04 -4.57 17.81
CA VAL A 119 -32.01 -5.48 17.20
C VAL A 119 -31.38 -6.08 15.95
N THR A 120 -31.25 -7.40 15.89
CA THR A 120 -30.73 -8.13 14.73
C THR A 120 -31.83 -8.97 14.11
N ILE A 121 -32.00 -8.89 12.79
CA ILE A 121 -33.00 -9.62 12.01
C ILE A 121 -32.27 -10.60 11.09
N LYS A 122 -32.48 -11.91 11.27
CA LYS A 122 -31.99 -12.96 10.37
C LYS A 122 -32.98 -13.16 9.23
N VAL A 123 -32.62 -12.78 8.01
CA VAL A 123 -33.47 -13.05 6.85
C VAL A 123 -33.43 -14.55 6.52
N PRO A 124 -34.58 -15.24 6.47
CA PRO A 124 -34.61 -16.66 6.12
C PRO A 124 -34.00 -16.94 4.74
N ARG A 125 -33.30 -18.07 4.61
CA ARG A 125 -32.68 -18.52 3.34
C ARG A 125 -33.67 -18.60 2.17
N VAL A 126 -34.94 -18.89 2.46
CA VAL A 126 -36.00 -19.06 1.46
C VAL A 126 -36.96 -17.87 1.37
N ALA A 127 -36.64 -16.73 2.01
CA ALA A 127 -37.49 -15.56 1.99
C ALA A 127 -37.73 -15.07 0.54
N ALA A 128 -38.96 -14.69 0.22
CA ALA A 128 -39.27 -14.08 -1.06
C ALA A 128 -38.54 -12.72 -1.17
N PRO A 129 -38.00 -12.35 -2.34
CA PRO A 129 -37.36 -11.05 -2.50
C PRO A 129 -38.43 -9.94 -2.57
N GLY A 130 -38.11 -8.74 -2.11
CA GLY A 130 -39.05 -7.62 -2.12
C GLY A 130 -38.89 -6.68 -0.92
N LEU A 131 -39.75 -5.68 -0.86
CA LEU A 131 -39.81 -4.72 0.26
C LEU A 131 -40.88 -5.18 1.24
N TYR A 132 -40.47 -5.59 2.44
CA TYR A 132 -41.35 -5.96 3.52
C TYR A 132 -41.60 -4.76 4.43
N GLU A 133 -42.84 -4.58 4.85
CA GLU A 133 -43.25 -3.57 5.82
C GLU A 133 -43.34 -4.22 7.21
N GLY A 134 -42.77 -3.58 8.22
CA GLY A 134 -42.83 -4.04 9.60
C GLY A 134 -42.73 -2.89 10.59
N SER A 135 -42.78 -3.23 11.88
CA SER A 135 -42.63 -2.25 12.95
C SER A 135 -41.92 -2.84 14.16
N ILE A 136 -41.28 -1.96 14.93
CA ILE A 136 -40.73 -2.28 16.24
C ILE A 136 -41.46 -1.44 17.28
N HIS A 137 -42.09 -2.10 18.24
CA HIS A 137 -42.82 -1.45 19.31
C HIS A 137 -41.92 -1.30 20.54
N VAL A 138 -41.88 -0.08 21.07
CA VAL A 138 -41.31 0.23 22.39
C VAL A 138 -42.46 0.25 23.39
N LEU A 139 -42.44 -0.67 24.34
CA LEU A 139 -43.47 -0.80 25.36
C LEU A 139 -42.95 -0.31 26.71
N THR A 140 -43.81 0.33 27.48
CA THR A 140 -43.65 0.55 28.93
C THR A 140 -44.93 0.09 29.61
N ASP A 141 -44.82 -0.60 30.74
CA ASP A 141 -45.99 -1.16 31.45
C ASP A 141 -46.97 -1.93 30.55
N GLN A 142 -46.40 -2.69 29.59
CA GLN A 142 -47.14 -3.48 28.58
C GLN A 142 -47.98 -2.67 27.57
N LYS A 143 -47.87 -1.33 27.58
CA LYS A 143 -48.51 -0.44 26.60
C LYS A 143 -47.48 0.05 25.59
N VAL A 144 -47.88 0.18 24.33
CA VAL A 144 -47.02 0.77 23.29
C VAL A 144 -46.85 2.26 23.57
N ALA A 145 -45.62 2.67 23.86
CA ALA A 145 -45.26 4.07 24.04
C ALA A 145 -44.68 4.71 22.77
N ALA A 146 -44.05 3.90 21.90
CA ALA A 146 -43.62 4.34 20.58
C ALA A 146 -43.65 3.17 19.59
N THR A 147 -43.86 3.49 18.32
CA THR A 147 -43.79 2.56 17.19
C THR A 147 -42.75 3.08 16.20
N VAL A 148 -41.76 2.27 15.91
CA VAL A 148 -40.72 2.56 14.91
C VAL A 148 -41.08 1.80 13.63
N PRO A 149 -41.54 2.48 12.56
CA PRO A 149 -41.79 1.82 11.27
C PRO A 149 -40.47 1.42 10.61
N VAL A 150 -40.41 0.19 10.10
CA VAL A 150 -39.21 -0.39 9.49
C VAL A 150 -39.55 -1.06 8.16
N ASP A 151 -38.86 -0.62 7.11
CA ASP A 151 -38.85 -1.27 5.80
C ASP A 151 -37.66 -2.23 5.71
N LEU A 152 -37.90 -3.49 5.34
CA LEU A 152 -36.86 -4.49 5.09
C LEU A 152 -36.86 -4.89 3.62
N ARG A 153 -35.87 -4.43 2.86
CA ARG A 153 -35.65 -4.88 1.47
C ARG A 153 -34.84 -6.18 1.45
N VAL A 154 -35.40 -7.22 0.87
CA VAL A 154 -34.74 -8.50 0.61
C VAL A 154 -34.32 -8.58 -0.87
N TRP A 155 -33.01 -8.67 -1.13
CA TRP A 155 -32.48 -8.87 -2.48
C TRP A 155 -32.66 -10.32 -2.98
N ASP A 156 -32.75 -10.49 -4.30
CA ASP A 156 -32.96 -11.80 -4.95
C ASP A 156 -31.66 -12.60 -5.14
N PHE A 157 -30.89 -12.73 -4.07
CA PHE A 157 -29.78 -13.67 -3.96
C PHE A 157 -29.58 -14.10 -2.51
N THR A 158 -28.81 -15.16 -2.32
CA THR A 158 -28.64 -15.83 -1.03
C THR A 158 -27.17 -15.87 -0.66
N LEU A 159 -26.82 -15.44 0.55
CA LEU A 159 -25.48 -15.64 1.08
C LEU A 159 -25.24 -17.13 1.41
N PRO A 160 -24.05 -17.67 1.12
CA PRO A 160 -23.70 -19.04 1.49
C PRO A 160 -23.69 -19.25 3.01
N ASP A 161 -23.84 -20.49 3.47
CA ASP A 161 -23.73 -20.80 4.91
C ASP A 161 -22.29 -20.67 5.42
N ALA A 162 -21.32 -20.90 4.53
CA ALA A 162 -19.90 -20.68 4.78
C ALA A 162 -19.44 -19.46 3.97
N LEU A 163 -19.04 -18.40 4.68
CA LEU A 163 -18.50 -17.19 4.07
C LEU A 163 -17.10 -17.46 3.51
N SER A 164 -16.73 -16.72 2.48
CA SER A 164 -15.46 -16.87 1.75
C SER A 164 -14.23 -16.38 2.54
N MET A 165 -14.42 -15.52 3.54
CA MET A 165 -13.37 -15.13 4.46
C MET A 165 -13.31 -16.13 5.62
N GLN A 166 -12.17 -16.80 5.76
CA GLN A 166 -11.95 -17.74 6.86
C GLN A 166 -11.62 -16.98 8.15
N THR A 167 -11.90 -17.57 9.30
CA THR A 167 -11.54 -16.99 10.59
C THR A 167 -10.85 -18.01 11.47
N LEU A 168 -10.13 -17.55 12.47
CA LEU A 168 -9.63 -18.33 13.59
C LEU A 168 -9.61 -17.43 14.83
N LEU A 169 -10.57 -17.64 15.74
CA LEU A 169 -10.73 -16.83 16.95
C LEU A 169 -10.25 -17.60 18.17
N GLY A 170 -9.24 -17.07 18.85
CA GLY A 170 -8.64 -17.62 20.05
C GLY A 170 -9.63 -17.94 21.17
N LEU A 171 -9.89 -19.22 21.44
CA LEU A 171 -10.83 -19.63 22.48
C LEU A 171 -10.13 -20.44 23.59
N SER A 172 -9.54 -19.72 24.55
CA SER A 172 -8.86 -20.36 25.69
C SER A 172 -9.84 -20.94 26.70
N GLU A 173 -9.74 -22.25 26.95
CA GLU A 173 -10.54 -22.94 27.97
C GLU A 173 -10.22 -22.46 29.40
N GLU A 174 -8.96 -22.10 29.68
CA GLU A 174 -8.55 -21.57 30.98
C GLU A 174 -9.22 -20.23 31.27
N GLU A 175 -9.26 -19.36 30.27
CA GLU A 175 -9.87 -18.03 30.41
C GLU A 175 -11.39 -18.11 30.56
N ILE A 176 -12.05 -19.12 29.96
CA ILE A 176 -13.47 -19.43 30.21
C ILE A 176 -13.67 -19.88 31.65
N ALA A 177 -12.79 -20.75 32.17
CA ALA A 177 -12.88 -21.24 33.55
C ALA A 177 -12.77 -20.06 34.54
N TRP A 178 -11.79 -19.18 34.32
CA TRP A 178 -11.60 -17.97 35.13
C TRP A 178 -12.78 -17.00 35.03
N GLY A 179 -13.22 -16.66 33.81
CA GLY A 179 -14.34 -15.73 33.59
C GLY A 179 -15.65 -16.18 34.24
N HIS A 180 -15.88 -17.48 34.35
CA HIS A 180 -17.07 -18.05 34.98
C HIS A 180 -16.84 -18.55 36.41
N GLU A 181 -15.65 -18.36 36.98
CA GLU A 181 -15.28 -18.80 38.34
C GLU A 181 -15.53 -20.30 38.56
N THR A 182 -15.22 -21.12 37.56
CA THR A 182 -15.41 -22.57 37.61
C THR A 182 -14.07 -23.28 37.69
N GLU A 183 -14.06 -24.46 38.33
CA GLU A 183 -12.89 -25.33 38.31
C GLU A 183 -12.63 -25.82 36.88
N PHE A 184 -11.40 -25.63 36.40
CA PHE A 184 -10.96 -26.06 35.07
C PHE A 184 -11.13 -27.58 34.91
N GLY A 185 -11.71 -28.02 33.79
CA GLY A 185 -11.99 -29.43 33.51
C GLY A 185 -13.27 -29.98 34.17
N SER A 186 -13.91 -29.21 35.07
CA SER A 186 -15.18 -29.63 35.69
C SER A 186 -16.29 -29.85 34.64
N PRO A 187 -17.34 -30.64 34.95
CA PRO A 187 -18.47 -30.80 34.05
C PRO A 187 -19.19 -29.49 33.70
N VAL A 188 -19.13 -28.49 34.58
CA VAL A 188 -19.69 -27.15 34.32
C VAL A 188 -18.83 -26.41 33.31
N HIS A 189 -17.51 -26.37 33.53
CA HIS A 189 -16.54 -25.76 32.62
C HIS A 189 -16.64 -26.35 31.20
N ARG A 190 -16.63 -27.68 31.06
CA ARG A 190 -16.77 -28.33 29.74
C ARG A 190 -18.06 -27.96 28.99
N ARG A 191 -19.18 -27.81 29.71
CA ARG A 191 -20.44 -27.33 29.13
C ARG A 191 -20.38 -25.86 28.71
N LEU A 192 -19.62 -25.04 29.43
CA LEU A 192 -19.38 -23.64 29.05
C LEU A 192 -18.51 -23.57 27.80
N THR A 193 -17.41 -24.33 27.73
CA THR A 193 -16.56 -24.42 26.53
C THR A 193 -17.38 -24.81 25.29
N ASP A 194 -18.23 -25.84 25.37
CA ASP A 194 -19.13 -26.25 24.27
C ASP A 194 -20.11 -25.14 23.87
N LYS A 195 -20.65 -24.40 24.84
CA LYS A 195 -21.53 -23.23 24.58
C LYS A 195 -20.79 -22.12 23.84
N TYR A 196 -19.58 -21.76 24.27
CA TYR A 196 -18.77 -20.73 23.60
C TYR A 196 -18.40 -21.14 22.17
N PHE A 197 -17.94 -22.38 22.00
CA PHE A 197 -17.61 -22.92 20.69
C PHE A 197 -18.83 -22.89 19.76
N THR A 198 -19.97 -23.41 20.22
CA THR A 198 -21.21 -23.45 19.44
C THR A 198 -21.75 -22.05 19.15
N TYR A 199 -21.62 -21.11 20.09
CA TYR A 199 -22.03 -19.71 19.91
C TYR A 199 -21.26 -19.06 18.76
N LEU A 200 -19.93 -19.12 18.78
CA LEU A 200 -19.09 -18.57 17.71
C LEU A 200 -19.37 -19.24 16.35
N LYS A 201 -19.53 -20.57 16.32
CA LYS A 201 -19.92 -21.29 15.09
C LYS A 201 -21.27 -20.82 14.55
N SER A 202 -22.26 -20.58 15.43
CA SER A 202 -23.58 -20.08 15.03
C SER A 202 -23.54 -18.67 14.42
N LYS A 203 -22.48 -17.90 14.73
CA LYS A 203 -22.20 -16.57 14.18
C LYS A 203 -21.30 -16.61 12.94
N GLY A 204 -20.91 -17.80 12.46
CA GLY A 204 -20.05 -17.96 11.27
C GLY A 204 -18.54 -17.86 11.55
N PHE A 205 -18.15 -17.75 12.82
CA PHE A 205 -16.74 -17.72 13.22
C PHE A 205 -16.21 -19.12 13.52
N GLN A 206 -14.92 -19.34 13.29
CA GLN A 206 -14.24 -20.57 13.65
C GLN A 206 -13.40 -20.35 14.92
N PRO A 207 -13.74 -20.97 16.05
CA PRO A 207 -12.91 -20.94 17.25
C PRO A 207 -11.57 -21.68 17.05
N SER A 208 -10.53 -21.24 17.75
CA SER A 208 -9.30 -22.00 17.92
C SER A 208 -9.51 -23.09 18.97
N GLY A 209 -9.00 -24.30 18.68
CA GLY A 209 -9.20 -25.45 19.54
C GLY A 209 -10.58 -26.08 19.40
N VAL A 210 -10.62 -27.40 19.31
CA VAL A 210 -11.85 -28.17 19.46
C VAL A 210 -11.93 -28.63 20.92
N PRO A 211 -13.09 -28.62 21.60
CA PRO A 211 -13.19 -28.94 23.04
C PRO A 211 -12.86 -30.41 23.40
N VAL A 212 -12.37 -31.18 22.44
CA VAL A 212 -11.96 -32.58 22.58
C VAL A 212 -10.74 -32.83 21.69
N PRO A 213 -9.83 -33.75 22.08
CA PRO A 213 -8.72 -34.18 21.24
C PRO A 213 -9.17 -34.69 19.86
N LEU A 214 -8.30 -34.56 18.86
CA LEU A 214 -8.53 -34.97 17.48
C LEU A 214 -8.90 -36.46 17.32
N ASP A 215 -8.41 -37.31 18.21
CA ASP A 215 -8.65 -38.76 18.23
C ASP A 215 -9.85 -39.15 19.10
N ALA A 216 -10.51 -38.21 19.77
CA ALA A 216 -11.70 -38.46 20.56
C ALA A 216 -12.89 -38.87 19.68
N ARG A 217 -13.71 -39.82 20.16
CA ARG A 217 -14.91 -40.28 19.41
C ARG A 217 -15.92 -39.17 19.13
N GLU A 218 -15.91 -38.12 19.93
CA GLU A 218 -16.88 -37.02 19.88
C GLU A 218 -16.44 -35.87 18.96
N ILE A 219 -15.19 -35.92 18.44
CA ILE A 219 -14.61 -34.87 17.58
C ILE A 219 -15.50 -34.59 16.36
N ASP A 220 -16.11 -35.65 15.81
CA ASP A 220 -16.98 -35.60 14.64
C ASP A 220 -18.19 -34.66 14.86
N ARG A 221 -18.66 -34.46 16.10
CA ARG A 221 -19.72 -33.49 16.42
C ARG A 221 -19.30 -32.05 16.08
N TYR A 222 -18.03 -31.73 16.26
CA TYR A 222 -17.46 -30.41 16.04
C TYR A 222 -16.97 -30.23 14.59
N LEU A 223 -16.60 -31.33 13.93
CA LEU A 223 -16.11 -31.33 12.55
C LEU A 223 -17.22 -31.43 11.49
N ASN A 224 -18.29 -32.21 11.75
CA ASN A 224 -19.33 -32.57 10.76
C ASN A 224 -20.40 -31.50 10.50
N ARG A 225 -20.07 -30.21 10.65
CA ARG A 225 -21.06 -29.12 10.49
C ARG A 225 -20.61 -27.96 9.62
N SER A 226 -19.51 -28.11 8.88
CA SER A 226 -19.10 -27.05 7.95
C SER A 226 -18.38 -27.61 6.74
N SER A 227 -18.22 -26.83 5.68
CA SER A 227 -17.23 -26.97 4.62
C SER A 227 -15.89 -26.25 4.96
N SER A 228 -15.84 -25.55 6.10
CA SER A 228 -14.66 -24.78 6.54
C SER A 228 -13.45 -25.66 6.88
N PRO A 229 -12.22 -25.13 6.73
CA PRO A 229 -11.03 -25.78 7.26
C PRO A 229 -11.09 -25.99 8.77
N ALA A 230 -10.48 -27.08 9.23
CA ALA A 230 -10.37 -27.42 10.64
C ALA A 230 -8.97 -27.06 11.12
N PHE A 231 -8.87 -26.08 12.02
CA PHE A 231 -7.61 -25.58 12.55
C PHE A 231 -7.27 -26.32 13.84
N PHE A 232 -6.07 -26.87 13.90
CA PHE A 232 -5.57 -27.56 15.09
C PHE A 232 -4.24 -26.93 15.52
N PRO A 233 -4.13 -26.47 16.77
CA PRO A 233 -2.83 -26.12 17.33
C PRO A 233 -1.97 -27.39 17.38
N LEU A 234 -0.69 -27.25 17.04
CA LEU A 234 0.25 -28.35 17.09
C LEU A 234 1.50 -27.91 17.84
N ASP A 235 1.88 -28.67 18.86
CA ASP A 235 3.15 -28.43 19.55
C ASP A 235 4.30 -29.05 18.73
N VAL A 236 5.13 -28.18 18.14
CA VAL A 236 6.30 -28.58 17.35
C VAL A 236 7.32 -29.39 18.17
N ALA A 237 7.32 -29.26 19.49
CA ALA A 237 8.16 -30.07 20.38
C ALA A 237 7.60 -31.49 20.57
N GLU A 238 6.28 -31.69 20.57
CA GLU A 238 5.68 -33.03 20.58
C GLU A 238 5.96 -33.76 19.27
N VAL A 239 5.86 -33.06 18.14
CA VAL A 239 6.18 -33.61 16.82
C VAL A 239 7.64 -34.03 16.72
N SER A 240 8.57 -33.24 17.27
CA SER A 240 10.00 -33.59 17.25
C SER A 240 10.34 -34.80 18.12
N ARG A 241 9.50 -35.13 19.10
CA ARG A 241 9.60 -36.36 19.91
C ARG A 241 8.87 -37.57 19.31
N GLY A 242 8.15 -37.40 18.20
CA GLY A 242 7.38 -38.48 17.57
C GLY A 242 6.05 -38.77 18.25
N GLU A 243 5.53 -37.85 19.06
CA GLU A 243 4.32 -38.01 19.87
C GLU A 243 3.03 -37.74 19.07
N GLU A 244 3.12 -37.37 17.78
CA GLU A 244 1.98 -37.04 16.92
C GLU A 244 1.15 -38.26 16.45
N GLY A 245 1.53 -39.47 16.87
CA GLY A 245 1.09 -40.73 16.26
C GLY A 245 -0.43 -40.94 16.21
N SER A 246 -1.18 -40.53 17.24
CA SER A 246 -2.65 -40.70 17.24
C SER A 246 -3.35 -39.75 16.27
N VAL A 247 -2.87 -38.51 16.16
CA VAL A 247 -3.34 -37.49 15.21
C VAL A 247 -3.07 -37.93 13.77
N VAL A 248 -1.84 -38.38 13.50
CA VAL A 248 -1.46 -38.90 12.17
C VAL A 248 -2.32 -40.12 11.80
N ALA A 249 -2.52 -41.06 12.73
CA ALA A 249 -3.35 -42.24 12.50
C ALA A 249 -4.83 -41.87 12.21
N ARG A 250 -5.38 -40.86 12.90
CA ARG A 250 -6.74 -40.36 12.63
C ARG A 250 -6.86 -39.76 11.23
N LEU A 251 -5.95 -38.87 10.86
CA LEU A 251 -5.98 -38.18 9.56
C LEU A 251 -5.68 -39.13 8.38
N HIS A 252 -4.95 -40.22 8.59
CA HIS A 252 -4.82 -41.28 7.58
C HIS A 252 -6.13 -42.05 7.34
N LYS A 253 -6.89 -42.33 8.40
CA LYS A 253 -8.16 -43.06 8.30
C LYS A 253 -9.30 -42.20 7.75
N ASP A 254 -9.14 -40.88 7.74
CA ASP A 254 -10.17 -39.92 7.33
C ASP A 254 -9.60 -38.91 6.30
N PRO A 255 -9.56 -39.28 5.01
CA PRO A 255 -9.04 -38.41 3.95
C PRO A 255 -9.81 -37.10 3.79
N GLN A 256 -11.11 -37.11 4.10
CA GLN A 256 -11.95 -35.91 4.01
C GLN A 256 -11.55 -34.90 5.09
N LEU A 257 -11.40 -35.36 6.34
CA LEU A 257 -10.90 -34.51 7.42
C LEU A 257 -9.49 -34.00 7.10
N ARG A 258 -8.59 -34.88 6.66
CA ARG A 258 -7.21 -34.53 6.29
C ARG A 258 -7.13 -33.42 5.24
N SER A 259 -7.95 -33.49 4.19
CA SER A 259 -7.98 -32.46 3.12
C SER A 259 -8.40 -31.07 3.63
N ARG A 260 -9.02 -31.01 4.81
CA ARG A 260 -9.54 -29.79 5.43
C ARG A 260 -8.71 -29.32 6.61
N THR A 261 -7.78 -30.14 7.08
CA THR A 261 -6.92 -29.83 8.22
C THR A 261 -5.90 -28.74 7.90
N VAL A 262 -5.80 -27.79 8.82
CA VAL A 262 -4.72 -26.81 8.89
C VAL A 262 -4.06 -26.94 10.27
N PHE A 263 -2.75 -27.18 10.30
CA PHE A 263 -1.99 -27.12 11.55
C PHE A 263 -1.52 -25.69 11.81
N PHE A 264 -1.87 -25.17 12.98
CA PHE A 264 -1.37 -23.90 13.50
C PHE A 264 -0.12 -24.17 14.34
N LEU A 265 1.04 -23.70 13.88
CA LEU A 265 2.33 -24.11 14.43
C LEU A 265 2.88 -23.14 15.47
N ALA A 266 2.75 -21.85 15.22
CA ALA A 266 3.25 -20.80 16.09
C ALA A 266 2.60 -19.46 15.72
N GLU A 267 2.51 -18.57 16.70
CA GLU A 267 2.21 -17.17 16.41
C GLU A 267 3.40 -16.52 15.71
N GLU A 268 4.48 -16.24 16.44
CA GLU A 268 5.71 -15.66 15.91
C GLU A 268 6.89 -16.56 16.30
N PRO A 269 7.32 -17.48 15.41
CA PRO A 269 8.43 -18.36 15.73
C PRO A 269 9.71 -17.54 15.84
N LYS A 270 10.27 -17.48 17.05
CA LYS A 270 11.60 -16.91 17.28
C LYS A 270 12.64 -17.65 16.44
N PRO A 271 13.76 -17.01 16.04
CA PRO A 271 14.79 -17.63 15.19
C PRO A 271 15.24 -19.03 15.66
N GLU A 272 15.41 -19.20 16.98
CA GLU A 272 15.77 -20.47 17.63
C GLU A 272 14.74 -21.61 17.46
N LYS A 273 13.47 -21.28 17.19
CA LYS A 273 12.39 -22.26 16.96
C LYS A 273 12.07 -22.47 15.48
N CYS A 274 12.56 -21.61 14.57
CA CYS A 274 12.29 -21.73 13.13
C CYS A 274 12.76 -23.08 12.56
N GLU A 275 13.92 -23.59 13.00
CA GLU A 275 14.41 -24.90 12.58
C GLU A 275 13.52 -26.05 13.08
N LEU A 276 12.99 -25.97 14.30
CA LEU A 276 12.05 -26.97 14.81
C LEU A 276 10.72 -26.94 14.03
N VAL A 277 10.21 -25.74 13.73
CA VAL A 277 8.99 -25.57 12.91
C VAL A 277 9.20 -26.18 11.53
N LYS A 278 10.34 -25.89 10.89
CA LYS A 278 10.73 -26.45 9.59
C LYS A 278 10.78 -27.97 9.61
N LEU A 279 11.49 -28.56 10.58
CA LEU A 279 11.60 -30.02 10.72
C LEU A 279 10.24 -30.67 10.97
N ALA A 280 9.38 -30.05 11.79
CA ALA A 280 8.03 -30.53 12.03
C ALA A 280 7.17 -30.51 10.75
N ILE A 281 7.23 -29.42 9.95
CA ILE A 281 6.52 -29.34 8.67
C ILE A 281 7.00 -30.42 7.71
N ASP A 282 8.32 -30.56 7.53
CA ASP A 282 8.89 -31.49 6.55
C ASP A 282 8.51 -32.95 6.92
N HIS A 283 8.61 -33.31 8.21
CA HIS A 283 8.20 -34.61 8.74
C HIS A 283 6.69 -34.89 8.54
N LEU A 284 5.84 -33.90 8.80
CA LEU A 284 4.38 -34.06 8.67
C LEU A 284 3.93 -34.07 7.22
N LYS A 285 4.60 -33.33 6.32
CA LYS A 285 4.30 -33.37 4.88
C LYS A 285 4.58 -34.75 4.28
N GLU A 286 5.61 -35.44 4.75
CA GLU A 286 5.91 -36.82 4.32
C GLU A 286 4.81 -37.80 4.76
N LYS A 287 4.38 -37.73 6.02
CA LYS A 287 3.34 -38.63 6.56
C LYS A 287 1.94 -38.27 6.07
N LEU A 288 1.62 -36.98 5.97
CA LEU A 288 0.30 -36.46 5.69
C LEU A 288 0.28 -35.49 4.47
N PRO A 289 0.63 -35.94 3.25
CA PRO A 289 0.54 -35.09 2.07
C PRO A 289 -0.85 -34.45 1.90
N GLY A 290 -0.88 -33.16 1.57
CA GLY A 290 -2.11 -32.38 1.38
C GLY A 290 -2.65 -31.70 2.64
N VAL A 291 -2.06 -31.92 3.82
CA VAL A 291 -2.32 -31.06 4.99
C VAL A 291 -1.64 -29.71 4.82
N ARG A 292 -2.31 -28.65 5.28
CA ARG A 292 -1.82 -27.27 5.22
C ARG A 292 -1.26 -26.81 6.56
N PHE A 293 -0.35 -25.84 6.52
CA PHE A 293 0.33 -25.28 7.68
C PHE A 293 0.13 -23.77 7.79
N MET A 294 -0.04 -23.28 9.02
CA MET A 294 -0.27 -21.88 9.34
C MET A 294 0.71 -21.37 10.41
N ILE A 295 1.19 -20.14 10.22
CA ILE A 295 1.85 -19.33 11.26
C ILE A 295 1.17 -17.94 11.35
N ALA A 296 1.29 -17.25 12.49
CA ALA A 296 0.72 -15.90 12.68
C ALA A 296 1.78 -14.79 12.72
N ALA A 297 2.68 -14.80 11.75
CA ALA A 297 3.71 -13.78 11.51
C ALA A 297 4.14 -13.80 10.03
N VAL A 298 4.93 -12.81 9.61
CA VAL A 298 5.65 -12.87 8.33
C VAL A 298 6.64 -14.04 8.39
N PRO A 299 6.61 -15.01 7.44
CA PRO A 299 7.52 -16.14 7.48
C PRO A 299 8.97 -15.66 7.26
N ALA A 300 9.89 -16.17 8.08
CA ALA A 300 11.32 -16.09 7.78
C ALA A 300 11.60 -16.75 6.41
N PRO A 301 12.65 -16.35 5.67
CA PRO A 301 12.94 -16.88 4.33
C PRO A 301 12.91 -18.42 4.22
N ASP A 302 13.45 -19.10 5.24
CA ASP A 302 13.48 -20.57 5.29
C ASP A 302 12.11 -21.23 5.47
N LEU A 303 11.13 -20.50 5.99
CA LEU A 303 9.74 -20.95 6.15
C LEU A 303 8.84 -20.47 5.00
N ALA A 304 9.26 -19.47 4.24
CA ALA A 304 8.43 -18.81 3.22
C ALA A 304 7.88 -19.78 2.17
N ASN A 305 8.62 -20.83 1.78
CA ASN A 305 8.14 -21.84 0.82
C ASN A 305 7.57 -23.12 1.48
N ARG A 306 7.52 -23.17 2.81
CA ARG A 306 7.06 -24.35 3.57
C ARG A 306 5.66 -24.16 4.17
N VAL A 307 5.24 -22.93 4.38
CA VAL A 307 3.96 -22.58 5.00
C VAL A 307 2.91 -22.29 3.92
N ASP A 308 1.67 -22.74 4.12
CA ASP A 308 0.56 -22.51 3.19
C ASP A 308 -0.22 -21.23 3.54
N ILE A 309 -0.30 -20.89 4.82
CA ILE A 309 -1.03 -19.75 5.36
C ILE A 309 -0.15 -18.94 6.31
N TRP A 310 -0.03 -17.63 6.11
CA TRP A 310 0.61 -16.78 7.12
C TRP A 310 -0.24 -15.54 7.42
N ALA A 311 -0.23 -15.14 8.70
CA ALA A 311 -1.05 -14.03 9.20
C ALA A 311 -0.18 -12.96 9.86
N PRO A 312 0.32 -11.95 9.11
CA PRO A 312 1.04 -10.84 9.72
C PRO A 312 0.10 -9.95 10.52
N SER A 313 0.66 -9.22 11.50
CA SER A 313 -0.03 -8.05 12.04
C SER A 313 -0.38 -7.10 10.89
N ILE A 314 -1.52 -6.42 10.98
CA ILE A 314 -1.91 -5.43 9.96
C ILE A 314 -0.88 -4.29 9.84
N SER A 315 -0.12 -3.99 10.90
CA SER A 315 0.97 -3.01 10.89
C SER A 315 2.21 -3.47 10.11
N ASP A 316 2.43 -4.78 10.04
CA ASP A 316 3.65 -5.39 9.47
C ASP A 316 3.42 -5.84 8.02
N PHE A 317 2.26 -5.50 7.46
CA PHE A 317 1.86 -5.95 6.13
C PHE A 317 2.57 -5.17 5.03
N ASP A 318 3.47 -5.84 4.32
CA ASP A 318 4.03 -5.35 3.07
C ASP A 318 3.25 -5.89 1.85
N VAL A 319 2.68 -4.96 1.07
CA VAL A 319 1.85 -5.28 -0.11
C VAL A 319 2.64 -6.05 -1.18
N ARG A 320 3.95 -5.80 -1.33
CA ARG A 320 4.76 -6.44 -2.38
C ARG A 320 5.04 -7.90 -2.05
N SER A 321 5.58 -8.14 -0.85
CA SER A 321 5.85 -9.48 -0.33
C SER A 321 4.57 -10.32 -0.30
N ALA A 322 3.45 -9.71 0.11
CA ALA A 322 2.15 -10.35 0.10
C ALA A 322 1.72 -10.78 -1.32
N ARG A 323 1.90 -9.92 -2.33
CA ARG A 323 1.57 -10.28 -3.73
C ARG A 323 2.43 -11.41 -4.26
N GLN A 324 3.73 -11.41 -3.96
CA GLN A 324 4.64 -12.47 -4.37
C GLN A 324 4.23 -13.82 -3.78
N SER A 325 3.91 -13.87 -2.48
CA SER A 325 3.37 -15.07 -1.83
C SER A 325 2.04 -15.52 -2.42
N GLN A 326 1.15 -14.58 -2.76
CA GLN A 326 -0.13 -14.92 -3.39
C GLN A 326 0.04 -15.52 -4.80
N GLU A 327 1.05 -15.07 -5.55
CA GLU A 327 1.37 -15.62 -6.88
C GLU A 327 1.87 -17.07 -6.83
N THR A 328 2.52 -17.47 -5.73
CA THR A 328 2.93 -18.87 -5.49
C THR A 328 1.81 -19.74 -4.89
N GLY A 329 0.62 -19.16 -4.66
CA GLY A 329 -0.56 -19.85 -4.16
C GLY A 329 -0.71 -19.86 -2.64
N GLN A 330 0.15 -19.13 -1.91
CA GLN A 330 0.02 -19.00 -0.46
C GLN A 330 -1.18 -18.13 -0.09
N GLN A 331 -1.80 -18.46 1.04
CA GLN A 331 -2.89 -17.69 1.63
C GLN A 331 -2.35 -16.72 2.67
N ILE A 332 -2.82 -15.48 2.60
CA ILE A 332 -2.47 -14.45 3.58
C ILE A 332 -3.71 -14.09 4.37
N TRP A 333 -3.55 -13.99 5.67
CA TRP A 333 -4.60 -13.69 6.64
C TRP A 333 -4.25 -12.42 7.41
N TRP A 334 -5.21 -11.77 8.03
CA TRP A 334 -4.91 -10.73 9.02
C TRP A 334 -4.70 -11.34 10.39
N LYS A 335 -3.64 -10.96 11.12
CA LYS A 335 -3.61 -11.08 12.58
C LYS A 335 -4.06 -9.75 13.17
N LEU A 336 -5.08 -9.77 14.02
CA LEU A 336 -5.50 -8.60 14.79
C LEU A 336 -5.29 -8.83 16.28
N SER A 337 -4.39 -8.03 16.84
CA SER A 337 -4.16 -7.84 18.26
C SER A 337 -4.21 -6.33 18.55
N GLY A 338 -4.41 -5.96 19.82
CA GLY A 338 -4.60 -4.56 20.17
C GLY A 338 -3.33 -3.69 20.10
N ASP A 339 -2.17 -4.28 19.81
CA ASP A 339 -0.89 -3.60 19.56
C ASP A 339 -0.83 -2.82 18.24
N ALA A 340 -1.55 -3.28 17.20
CA ALA A 340 -1.67 -2.60 15.91
C ALA A 340 -2.69 -1.46 15.95
N ALA A 341 -2.46 -0.46 16.82
CA ALA A 341 -3.33 0.70 16.98
C ALA A 341 -3.28 1.66 15.75
N SER A 342 -4.11 2.71 15.80
CA SER A 342 -4.27 3.79 14.80
C SER A 342 -3.03 4.05 13.92
N PRO A 343 -3.19 4.16 12.58
CA PRO A 343 -4.44 4.41 11.85
C PRO A 343 -5.20 3.15 11.38
N PHE A 344 -4.76 1.95 11.75
CA PHE A 344 -5.35 0.70 11.26
C PHE A 344 -6.73 0.38 11.87
N PRO A 345 -7.62 -0.31 11.15
CA PRO A 345 -8.86 -0.82 11.74
C PRO A 345 -8.54 -1.94 12.73
N ASN A 346 -9.20 -1.92 13.90
CA ASN A 346 -8.94 -2.86 14.99
C ASN A 346 -10.27 -3.25 15.70
N LEU A 347 -10.20 -4.04 16.77
CA LEU A 347 -11.31 -4.58 17.56
C LEU A 347 -11.31 -4.05 19.01
N LEU A 348 -10.82 -2.84 19.23
CA LEU A 348 -10.82 -2.16 20.54
C LEU A 348 -12.20 -1.55 20.86
N ILE A 349 -12.55 -1.39 22.14
CA ILE A 349 -13.85 -0.83 22.54
C ILE A 349 -13.96 0.66 22.25
N ASP A 350 -12.85 1.38 22.40
CA ASP A 350 -12.81 2.85 22.43
C ASP A 350 -12.53 3.50 21.07
N ILE A 351 -12.82 2.77 19.99
CA ILE A 351 -12.74 3.25 18.60
C ILE A 351 -14.12 3.19 17.92
N PRO A 352 -14.35 3.96 16.84
CA PRO A 352 -15.64 3.98 16.17
C PRO A 352 -16.01 2.60 15.58
N GLY A 353 -17.27 2.20 15.71
CA GLY A 353 -17.72 0.85 15.30
C GLY A 353 -17.46 0.50 13.83
N ILE A 354 -17.35 1.49 12.95
CA ILE A 354 -17.01 1.27 11.54
C ILE A 354 -15.65 0.58 11.35
N HIS A 355 -14.71 0.72 12.29
CA HIS A 355 -13.41 0.05 12.24
C HIS A 355 -13.59 -1.47 12.25
N HIS A 356 -14.47 -2.00 13.11
CA HIS A 356 -14.72 -3.45 13.23
C HIS A 356 -15.32 -4.01 11.95
N ARG A 357 -16.27 -3.28 11.37
CA ARG A 357 -16.95 -3.66 10.12
C ARG A 357 -16.06 -3.48 8.89
N MET A 358 -15.07 -2.57 8.91
CA MET A 358 -14.14 -2.33 7.80
C MET A 358 -13.13 -3.47 7.59
N ILE A 359 -12.78 -4.22 8.64
CA ILE A 359 -11.74 -5.27 8.58
C ILE A 359 -11.98 -6.25 7.41
N PRO A 360 -13.18 -6.84 7.23
CA PRO A 360 -13.39 -7.80 6.15
C PRO A 360 -13.46 -7.15 4.77
N TRP A 361 -13.78 -5.85 4.66
CA TRP A 361 -13.74 -5.14 3.37
C TRP A 361 -12.33 -5.05 2.77
N LEU A 362 -11.30 -5.11 3.62
CA LEU A 362 -9.90 -5.15 3.19
C LEU A 362 -9.58 -6.41 2.34
N LYS A 363 -10.36 -7.49 2.49
CA LYS A 363 -10.21 -8.76 1.73
C LYS A 363 -10.08 -8.53 0.24
N SER A 364 -11.04 -7.84 -0.37
CA SER A 364 -11.07 -7.66 -1.82
C SER A 364 -9.93 -6.76 -2.29
N HIS A 365 -9.55 -5.76 -1.49
CA HIS A 365 -8.50 -4.82 -1.85
C HIS A 365 -7.10 -5.48 -1.84
N TYR A 366 -6.81 -6.26 -0.79
CA TYR A 366 -5.48 -6.85 -0.54
C TYR A 366 -5.36 -8.36 -0.84
N GLN A 367 -6.42 -9.01 -1.33
CA GLN A 367 -6.50 -10.47 -1.53
C GLN A 367 -6.26 -11.28 -0.25
N ILE A 368 -6.79 -10.78 0.87
CA ILE A 368 -6.67 -11.44 2.16
C ILE A 368 -7.75 -12.50 2.27
N THR A 369 -7.38 -13.69 2.70
CA THR A 369 -8.24 -14.88 2.65
C THR A 369 -8.80 -15.29 4.01
N GLY A 370 -8.27 -14.74 5.10
CA GLY A 370 -8.83 -14.94 6.43
C GLY A 370 -8.37 -13.97 7.50
N LEU A 371 -8.85 -14.19 8.73
CA LEU A 371 -8.59 -13.38 9.92
C LEU A 371 -8.30 -14.28 11.13
N TYR A 372 -7.15 -14.07 11.75
CA TYR A 372 -6.75 -14.62 13.03
C TYR A 372 -6.86 -13.56 14.13
N VAL A 373 -7.55 -13.90 15.22
CA VAL A 373 -7.61 -13.09 16.44
C VAL A 373 -7.07 -13.97 17.58
N PRO A 374 -5.95 -13.60 18.23
CA PRO A 374 -5.28 -14.46 19.21
C PRO A 374 -6.12 -14.88 20.41
N SER A 375 -7.05 -14.02 20.85
CA SER A 375 -7.99 -14.32 21.93
C SER A 375 -9.29 -13.53 21.77
N VAL A 376 -10.41 -14.16 22.14
CA VAL A 376 -11.72 -13.49 22.22
C VAL A 376 -12.39 -13.64 23.60
N VAL A 377 -11.67 -14.17 24.58
CA VAL A 377 -12.17 -14.47 25.94
C VAL A 377 -11.17 -14.14 27.05
N MET A 378 -10.21 -13.25 26.84
CA MET A 378 -9.20 -12.93 27.86
C MET A 378 -9.82 -12.34 29.14
N ASN A 379 -9.74 -13.07 30.25
CA ASN A 379 -10.19 -12.71 31.60
C ASN A 379 -9.02 -12.72 32.59
N SER A 380 -7.81 -12.45 32.10
CA SER A 380 -6.60 -12.42 32.89
C SER A 380 -5.66 -11.31 32.47
N ARG A 381 -4.80 -10.91 33.41
CA ARG A 381 -3.71 -9.96 33.20
C ARG A 381 -2.42 -10.48 33.81
N GLN A 382 -1.31 -10.09 33.21
CA GLN A 382 0.01 -10.31 33.81
C GLN A 382 0.10 -9.53 35.12
N ASP A 383 0.50 -10.20 36.20
CA ASP A 383 0.85 -9.53 37.44
C ASP A 383 2.23 -8.86 37.29
N PRO A 384 2.37 -7.53 37.48
CA PRO A 384 3.68 -6.89 37.45
C PRO A 384 4.62 -7.37 38.57
N GLU A 385 4.05 -7.82 39.70
CA GLU A 385 4.80 -8.20 40.90
C GLU A 385 5.04 -9.71 41.03
N ALA A 386 4.27 -10.53 40.29
CA ALA A 386 4.40 -11.98 40.29
C ALA A 386 4.65 -12.51 38.87
N ARG A 387 5.36 -13.64 38.77
CA ARG A 387 5.57 -14.33 37.48
C ARG A 387 4.31 -15.05 36.95
N ALA A 388 3.13 -14.80 37.54
CA ALA A 388 1.87 -15.50 37.27
C ALA A 388 0.79 -14.52 36.77
N ARG A 389 -0.19 -15.05 36.01
CA ARG A 389 -1.40 -14.30 35.62
C ARG A 389 -2.36 -14.19 36.80
N LYS A 390 -3.11 -13.09 36.87
CA LYS A 390 -4.23 -12.88 37.81
C LYS A 390 -5.52 -12.67 37.05
N PHE A 391 -6.64 -13.04 37.67
CA PHE A 391 -7.98 -12.78 37.13
C PHE A 391 -8.21 -11.28 36.87
N GLN A 392 -8.92 -10.99 35.79
CA GLN A 392 -9.36 -9.66 35.38
C GLN A 392 -10.86 -9.69 35.04
N ASP A 393 -11.63 -8.87 35.75
CA ASP A 393 -13.05 -8.66 35.46
C ASP A 393 -13.22 -7.66 34.31
N VAL A 394 -13.45 -8.18 33.10
CA VAL A 394 -13.60 -7.37 31.87
C VAL A 394 -14.85 -6.48 31.85
N TRP A 395 -15.83 -6.69 32.75
CA TRP A 395 -17.00 -5.81 32.86
C TRP A 395 -16.68 -4.48 33.53
N THR A 396 -15.68 -4.46 34.40
CA THR A 396 -15.32 -3.27 35.20
C THR A 396 -13.90 -2.77 34.91
N GLN A 397 -13.06 -3.61 34.31
CA GLN A 397 -11.67 -3.35 33.97
C GLN A 397 -11.39 -3.80 32.53
N PRO A 398 -11.82 -3.04 31.50
CA PRO A 398 -11.66 -3.44 30.10
C PRO A 398 -10.23 -3.33 29.56
N MET A 399 -9.34 -2.61 30.24
CA MET A 399 -7.96 -2.37 29.80
C MET A 399 -7.11 -3.62 30.01
N THR A 400 -6.74 -4.30 28.93
CA THR A 400 -5.79 -5.41 28.95
C THR A 400 -4.40 -4.94 28.52
N GLN A 401 -3.42 -5.85 28.45
CA GLN A 401 -2.10 -5.57 27.86
C GLN A 401 -2.17 -5.17 26.38
N GLU A 402 -3.30 -5.45 25.72
CA GLU A 402 -3.59 -5.09 24.33
C GLU A 402 -4.48 -3.83 24.22
N GLY A 403 -4.81 -3.16 25.33
CA GLY A 403 -5.72 -2.00 25.33
C GLY A 403 -7.16 -2.31 25.74
N ASN A 404 -8.06 -1.32 25.66
CA ASN A 404 -9.46 -1.48 26.05
C ASN A 404 -10.18 -2.45 25.11
N GLY A 405 -10.59 -3.61 25.64
CA GLY A 405 -11.21 -4.66 24.82
C GLY A 405 -10.23 -5.56 24.08
N GLY A 406 -8.92 -5.32 24.18
CA GLY A 406 -7.90 -6.14 23.55
C GLY A 406 -7.93 -7.57 24.09
N GLY A 407 -7.99 -8.57 23.21
CA GLY A 407 -8.06 -9.99 23.57
C GLY A 407 -9.42 -10.52 24.08
N PHE A 408 -10.49 -9.71 24.10
CA PHE A 408 -11.83 -10.23 24.35
C PHE A 408 -12.93 -9.57 23.50
N LEU A 409 -13.83 -10.40 22.97
CA LEU A 409 -15.04 -10.00 22.24
C LEU A 409 -16.32 -10.57 22.87
N LEU A 410 -16.16 -11.51 23.81
CA LEU A 410 -17.24 -12.15 24.54
C LEU A 410 -17.05 -11.88 26.03
N TYR A 411 -18.14 -11.52 26.70
CA TYR A 411 -18.16 -11.30 28.14
C TYR A 411 -18.66 -12.56 28.86
N PRO A 412 -17.98 -13.02 29.93
CA PRO A 412 -18.48 -14.10 30.77
C PRO A 412 -19.50 -13.60 31.81
N VAL A 413 -20.14 -14.51 32.52
CA VAL A 413 -21.03 -14.18 33.66
C VAL A 413 -20.63 -15.11 34.82
N GLY A 414 -20.01 -14.55 35.86
CA GLY A 414 -19.52 -15.25 37.04
C GLY A 414 -20.60 -15.45 38.12
N ASP A 415 -20.32 -16.31 39.10
CA ASP A 415 -21.24 -16.62 40.20
C ASP A 415 -21.13 -15.61 41.37
N THR A 416 -20.02 -14.87 41.48
CA THR A 416 -19.77 -13.90 42.56
C THR A 416 -20.22 -12.46 42.27
N GLY A 417 -20.93 -12.21 41.16
CA GLY A 417 -21.54 -10.90 40.86
C GLY A 417 -20.77 -10.03 39.86
N HIS A 418 -19.83 -10.60 39.09
CA HIS A 418 -19.23 -9.92 37.95
C HIS A 418 -20.19 -9.89 36.75
N GLY A 419 -20.51 -8.70 36.27
CA GLY A 419 -21.54 -8.44 35.25
C GLY A 419 -22.75 -7.66 35.79
N PRO A 420 -23.78 -7.41 34.97
CA PRO A 420 -24.99 -6.73 35.40
C PRO A 420 -25.68 -7.48 36.56
N GLU A 421 -26.26 -6.77 37.53
CA GLU A 421 -27.00 -7.33 38.69
C GLU A 421 -28.21 -8.23 38.30
N GLU A 422 -28.52 -8.36 37.02
CA GLU A 422 -29.63 -9.16 36.51
C GLU A 422 -29.25 -10.64 36.38
N GLU A 423 -30.23 -11.53 36.57
CA GLU A 423 -30.07 -12.95 36.27
C GLU A 423 -29.80 -13.16 34.77
N LEU A 424 -28.53 -13.23 34.40
CA LEU A 424 -28.08 -13.51 33.04
C LEU A 424 -27.93 -15.00 32.78
N PRO A 425 -28.13 -15.46 31.53
CA PRO A 425 -27.88 -16.86 31.19
C PRO A 425 -26.39 -17.19 31.35
N LYS A 426 -26.09 -18.28 32.07
CA LYS A 426 -24.71 -18.82 32.16
C LYS A 426 -24.21 -19.21 30.76
N GLY A 427 -23.27 -18.44 30.21
CA GLY A 427 -22.67 -18.60 28.87
C GLY A 427 -22.11 -17.29 28.30
N PRO A 428 -21.71 -17.27 27.02
CA PRO A 428 -21.13 -16.09 26.38
C PRO A 428 -22.14 -14.97 26.16
N ILE A 429 -21.74 -13.74 26.45
CA ILE A 429 -22.45 -12.50 26.07
C ILE A 429 -21.67 -11.83 24.93
N SER A 430 -22.36 -11.50 23.83
CA SER A 430 -21.74 -10.87 22.64
C SER A 430 -21.26 -9.45 22.92
N SER A 431 -20.50 -8.89 21.99
CA SER A 431 -20.16 -7.47 21.90
C SER A 431 -20.71 -6.85 20.61
N ILE A 432 -20.90 -5.53 20.59
CA ILE A 432 -21.16 -4.77 19.36
C ILE A 432 -20.02 -5.03 18.36
N ARG A 433 -18.78 -5.09 18.85
CA ARG A 433 -17.58 -5.36 18.03
C ARG A 433 -17.67 -6.69 17.27
N LEU A 434 -18.08 -7.77 17.94
CA LEU A 434 -18.23 -9.09 17.31
C LEU A 434 -19.34 -9.10 16.25
N GLU A 435 -20.48 -8.45 16.53
CA GLU A 435 -21.58 -8.37 15.56
C GLU A 435 -21.22 -7.50 14.35
N LEU A 436 -20.50 -6.40 14.54
CA LEU A 436 -20.03 -5.56 13.44
C LEU A 436 -18.95 -6.26 12.59
N LEU A 437 -18.07 -7.04 13.22
CA LEU A 437 -17.12 -7.89 12.48
C LEU A 437 -17.86 -8.92 11.62
N ARG A 438 -18.91 -9.55 12.18
CA ARG A 438 -19.78 -10.50 11.47
C ARG A 438 -20.50 -9.84 10.29
N GLU A 439 -21.08 -8.66 10.49
CA GLU A 439 -21.69 -7.87 9.40
C GLU A 439 -20.67 -7.54 8.31
N GLY A 440 -19.44 -7.16 8.70
CA GLY A 440 -18.37 -6.93 7.73
C GLY A 440 -18.05 -8.18 6.91
N MET A 441 -18.06 -9.38 7.52
CA MET A 441 -17.82 -10.63 6.80
C MET A 441 -18.94 -10.95 5.81
N GLU A 442 -20.20 -10.67 6.16
CA GLU A 442 -21.33 -10.78 5.24
C GLU A 442 -21.21 -9.76 4.10
N ASP A 443 -20.85 -8.49 4.39
CA ASP A 443 -20.58 -7.47 3.38
C ASP A 443 -19.49 -7.89 2.38
N ALA A 444 -18.39 -8.46 2.88
CA ALA A 444 -17.29 -8.95 2.05
C ALA A 444 -17.72 -10.11 1.13
N GLU A 445 -18.76 -10.85 1.53
CA GLU A 445 -19.36 -11.90 0.69
C GLU A 445 -20.12 -11.32 -0.50
N TYR A 446 -20.67 -10.11 -0.40
CA TYR A 446 -21.26 -9.42 -1.58
C TYR A 446 -20.18 -9.17 -2.64
N LEU A 447 -18.98 -8.74 -2.21
CA LEU A 447 -17.87 -8.52 -3.14
C LEU A 447 -17.39 -9.83 -3.77
N ASN A 448 -17.40 -10.92 -3.01
CA ASN A 448 -17.09 -12.25 -3.50
C ASN A 448 -18.13 -12.73 -4.52
N LEU A 449 -19.43 -12.62 -4.20
CA LEU A 449 -20.53 -12.96 -5.10
C LEU A 449 -20.53 -12.11 -6.37
N LEU A 450 -20.18 -10.83 -6.28
CA LEU A 450 -19.99 -9.96 -7.44
C LEU A 450 -18.86 -10.48 -8.34
N ALA A 451 -17.71 -10.79 -7.74
CA ALA A 451 -16.58 -11.35 -8.48
C ALA A 451 -16.94 -12.68 -9.15
N CYS A 452 -17.58 -13.61 -8.43
CA CYS A 452 -18.05 -14.88 -8.96
C CYS A 452 -19.06 -14.69 -10.10
N THR A 453 -20.05 -13.83 -9.93
CA THR A 453 -21.09 -13.55 -10.94
C THR A 453 -20.47 -13.01 -12.23
N ILE A 454 -19.46 -12.13 -12.12
CA ILE A 454 -18.73 -11.61 -13.27
C ILE A 454 -17.89 -12.71 -13.93
N ASN A 455 -17.16 -13.50 -13.16
CA ASN A 455 -16.32 -14.57 -13.69
C ASN A 455 -17.15 -15.66 -14.39
N GLU A 456 -18.29 -16.05 -13.81
CA GLU A 456 -19.25 -16.96 -14.45
C GLU A 456 -19.78 -16.39 -15.76
N THR A 457 -20.08 -15.09 -15.80
CA THR A 457 -20.50 -14.40 -17.03
C THR A 457 -19.38 -14.37 -18.06
N ALA A 458 -18.14 -14.12 -17.63
CA ALA A 458 -16.96 -14.15 -18.48
C ALA A 458 -16.76 -15.55 -19.12
N VAL A 459 -16.91 -16.61 -18.33
CA VAL A 459 -16.85 -18.00 -18.82
C VAL A 459 -17.97 -18.27 -19.84
N LYS A 460 -19.20 -17.81 -19.59
CA LYS A 460 -20.32 -17.91 -20.55
C LYS A 460 -20.02 -17.17 -21.86
N LEU A 461 -19.28 -16.08 -21.80
CA LEU A 461 -18.81 -15.31 -22.97
C LEU A 461 -17.56 -15.90 -23.64
N GLY A 462 -17.05 -17.04 -23.15
CA GLY A 462 -15.91 -17.74 -23.76
C GLY A 462 -14.53 -17.25 -23.29
N THR A 463 -14.43 -16.56 -22.14
CA THR A 463 -13.15 -16.21 -21.51
C THR A 463 -13.03 -16.75 -20.08
N PRO A 464 -11.96 -17.46 -19.71
CA PRO A 464 -11.76 -17.93 -18.34
C PRO A 464 -11.11 -16.86 -17.43
N SER A 465 -11.16 -15.57 -17.80
CA SER A 465 -10.41 -14.52 -17.08
C SER A 465 -11.02 -14.17 -15.72
N VAL A 466 -10.46 -14.77 -14.66
CA VAL A 466 -10.76 -14.45 -13.24
C VAL A 466 -10.43 -13.00 -12.85
N GLN A 467 -9.69 -12.29 -13.70
CA GLN A 467 -9.24 -10.93 -13.44
C GLN A 467 -10.40 -9.91 -13.44
N PHE A 468 -11.46 -10.13 -14.23
CA PHE A 468 -12.59 -9.20 -14.29
C PHE A 468 -13.33 -9.11 -12.95
N GLY A 469 -13.67 -10.25 -12.37
CA GLY A 469 -14.40 -10.30 -11.10
C GLY A 469 -13.57 -9.74 -9.94
N LEU A 470 -12.31 -10.18 -9.81
CA LEU A 470 -11.42 -9.70 -8.74
C LEU A 470 -11.18 -8.19 -8.85
N GLN A 471 -10.91 -7.68 -10.06
CA GLN A 471 -10.74 -6.25 -10.26
C GLN A 471 -12.02 -5.49 -9.89
N ARG A 472 -13.19 -5.98 -10.27
CA ARG A 472 -14.44 -5.29 -9.94
C ARG A 472 -14.69 -5.23 -8.43
N ALA A 473 -14.42 -6.32 -7.72
CA ALA A 473 -14.50 -6.34 -6.27
C ALA A 473 -13.54 -5.31 -5.63
N ARG A 474 -12.32 -5.17 -6.16
CA ARG A 474 -11.34 -4.14 -5.75
C ARG A 474 -11.80 -2.72 -6.02
N GLU A 475 -12.41 -2.47 -7.18
CA GLU A 475 -12.97 -1.16 -7.54
C GLU A 475 -14.09 -0.74 -6.58
N VAL A 476 -14.99 -1.67 -6.26
CA VAL A 476 -16.10 -1.40 -5.32
C VAL A 476 -15.57 -1.19 -3.91
N SER A 477 -14.64 -2.01 -3.42
CA SER A 477 -14.03 -1.82 -2.10
C SER A 477 -13.15 -0.57 -2.03
N GLY A 478 -12.51 -0.19 -3.14
CA GLY A 478 -11.70 1.03 -3.28
C GLY A 478 -12.47 2.34 -3.11
N LEU A 479 -13.82 2.30 -3.21
CA LEU A 479 -14.67 3.44 -2.86
C LEU A 479 -14.63 3.76 -1.36
N LEU A 480 -14.30 2.76 -0.53
CA LEU A 480 -14.17 2.88 0.92
C LEU A 480 -12.71 2.92 1.38
N ILE A 481 -11.81 2.23 0.67
CA ILE A 481 -10.43 1.98 1.10
C ILE A 481 -9.44 2.65 0.13
N GLN A 482 -8.62 3.57 0.64
CA GLN A 482 -7.48 4.11 -0.12
C GLN A 482 -6.20 3.34 0.21
N ASN A 483 -5.94 3.10 1.49
CA ASN A 483 -4.90 2.21 2.00
C ASN A 483 -5.22 1.75 3.44
N LEU A 484 -4.38 0.92 4.05
CA LEU A 484 -4.59 0.34 5.39
C LEU A 484 -4.78 1.39 6.50
N GLY A 485 -4.23 2.59 6.34
CA GLY A 485 -4.38 3.70 7.30
C GLY A 485 -5.36 4.79 6.85
N GLN A 486 -5.95 4.68 5.66
CA GLN A 486 -6.85 5.70 5.10
C GLN A 486 -8.05 5.03 4.43
N TYR A 487 -9.17 5.03 5.14
CA TYR A 487 -10.44 4.47 4.70
C TYR A 487 -11.61 5.33 5.22
N SER A 488 -12.80 5.09 4.69
CA SER A 488 -13.98 5.87 5.04
C SER A 488 -14.47 5.55 6.44
N HIS A 489 -14.74 6.61 7.23
CA HIS A 489 -15.42 6.54 8.52
C HIS A 489 -16.94 6.85 8.42
N ASP A 490 -17.49 6.96 7.20
CA ASP A 490 -18.92 7.21 6.95
C ASP A 490 -19.66 5.87 6.77
N SER A 491 -20.42 5.46 7.80
CA SER A 491 -21.23 4.25 7.77
C SER A 491 -22.32 4.28 6.69
N GLY A 492 -22.90 5.45 6.44
CA GLY A 492 -23.86 5.64 5.36
C GLY A 492 -23.22 5.44 3.99
N LYS A 493 -21.94 5.79 3.80
CA LYS A 493 -21.21 5.49 2.56
C LYS A 493 -20.97 4.00 2.41
N MET A 494 -20.58 3.30 3.47
CA MET A 494 -20.41 1.84 3.46
C MET A 494 -21.71 1.14 3.04
N GLU A 495 -22.84 1.51 3.63
CA GLU A 495 -24.17 1.00 3.27
C GLU A 495 -24.55 1.25 1.80
N ARG A 496 -24.24 2.43 1.27
CA ARG A 496 -24.45 2.76 -0.14
C ARG A 496 -23.57 1.93 -1.07
N VAL A 497 -22.30 1.71 -0.70
CA VAL A 497 -21.36 0.89 -1.48
C VAL A 497 -21.77 -0.58 -1.48
N ARG A 498 -22.19 -1.12 -0.34
CA ARG A 498 -22.78 -2.47 -0.23
C ARG A 498 -24.02 -2.63 -1.10
N SER A 499 -24.96 -1.68 -0.99
CA SER A 499 -26.17 -1.69 -1.81
C SER A 499 -25.86 -1.64 -3.31
N ARG A 500 -24.84 -0.86 -3.71
CA ARG A 500 -24.34 -0.83 -5.09
C ARG A 500 -23.82 -2.21 -5.54
N ALA A 501 -23.08 -2.93 -4.70
CA ALA A 501 -22.62 -4.29 -5.02
C ALA A 501 -23.81 -5.23 -5.23
N ALA A 502 -24.81 -5.16 -4.35
CA ALA A 502 -26.03 -5.97 -4.42
C ALA A 502 -26.81 -5.72 -5.73
N ASP A 503 -27.04 -4.45 -6.06
CA ASP A 503 -27.75 -4.05 -7.28
C ASP A 503 -26.97 -4.44 -8.54
N GLU A 504 -25.63 -4.40 -8.51
CA GLU A 504 -24.78 -4.83 -9.63
C GLU A 504 -24.81 -6.36 -9.83
N ILE A 505 -24.82 -7.16 -8.76
CA ILE A 505 -25.01 -8.62 -8.83
C ILE A 505 -26.32 -8.95 -9.54
N LEU A 506 -27.42 -8.30 -9.11
CA LEU A 506 -28.75 -8.52 -9.70
C LEU A 506 -28.78 -8.08 -11.16
N ALA A 507 -28.22 -6.91 -11.46
CA ALA A 507 -28.16 -6.39 -12.82
C ALA A 507 -27.46 -7.40 -13.74
N ILE A 508 -26.24 -7.85 -13.40
CA ILE A 508 -25.45 -8.78 -14.22
C ILE A 508 -26.21 -10.09 -14.51
N ARG A 509 -26.89 -10.64 -13.51
CA ARG A 509 -27.68 -11.88 -13.67
C ARG A 509 -28.87 -11.73 -14.64
N GLN A 510 -29.35 -10.51 -14.84
CA GLN A 510 -30.52 -10.20 -15.67
C GLN A 510 -30.12 -9.60 -17.05
N GLN A 511 -28.84 -9.33 -17.29
CA GLN A 511 -28.39 -8.69 -18.52
C GLN A 511 -28.72 -9.49 -19.78
N SER A 512 -29.17 -8.79 -20.82
CA SER A 512 -29.37 -9.33 -22.15
C SER A 512 -29.24 -8.19 -23.17
N PRO A 513 -28.22 -8.16 -24.05
CA PRO A 513 -27.06 -9.07 -24.09
C PRO A 513 -26.17 -8.93 -22.84
N SER A 514 -25.41 -9.97 -22.50
CA SER A 514 -24.47 -9.90 -21.36
C SER A 514 -23.36 -8.88 -21.65
N LEU A 515 -22.91 -8.15 -20.63
CA LEU A 515 -21.87 -7.12 -20.78
C LEU A 515 -21.00 -7.04 -19.52
N ILE A 516 -19.71 -7.37 -19.67
CA ILE A 516 -18.69 -7.17 -18.63
C ILE A 516 -17.66 -6.14 -19.10
N VAL A 517 -17.29 -5.22 -18.22
CA VAL A 517 -16.44 -4.06 -18.57
C VAL A 517 -15.39 -3.81 -17.49
N ARG A 518 -14.15 -3.61 -17.94
CA ARG A 518 -12.98 -3.17 -17.18
C ARG A 518 -12.51 -1.80 -17.69
N THR A 519 -12.01 -0.96 -16.78
CA THR A 519 -11.31 0.28 -17.14
C THR A 519 -9.88 0.29 -16.62
N VAL A 520 -9.00 1.00 -17.31
CA VAL A 520 -7.64 1.32 -16.87
C VAL A 520 -7.45 2.84 -17.03
N PRO A 521 -7.33 3.59 -15.92
CA PRO A 521 -7.36 3.16 -14.51
C PRO A 521 -8.71 2.56 -14.07
N PRO A 522 -8.74 1.82 -12.95
CA PRO A 522 -9.94 1.16 -12.44
C PRO A 522 -11.10 2.14 -12.13
N ASP A 523 -12.34 1.66 -12.18
CA ASP A 523 -13.53 2.45 -11.81
C ASP A 523 -13.39 3.06 -10.40
N GLY A 524 -13.91 4.27 -10.23
CA GLY A 524 -13.88 5.02 -8.97
C GLY A 524 -12.54 5.70 -8.67
N THR A 525 -11.52 5.53 -9.52
CA THR A 525 -10.20 6.12 -9.31
C THR A 525 -10.23 7.64 -9.52
N SER A 526 -9.49 8.35 -8.67
CA SER A 526 -9.10 9.74 -8.87
C SER A 526 -7.67 9.79 -9.43
N THR A 527 -7.49 10.27 -10.65
CA THR A 527 -6.19 10.29 -11.32
C THR A 527 -5.93 11.63 -12.02
N ALA A 528 -4.66 12.00 -12.19
CA ALA A 528 -4.30 13.16 -12.99
C ALA A 528 -4.52 12.87 -14.48
N TYR A 529 -4.80 13.92 -15.26
CA TYR A 529 -4.95 13.78 -16.70
C TYR A 529 -3.59 13.45 -17.36
N SER A 530 -3.42 12.23 -17.87
CA SER A 530 -2.16 11.80 -18.50
C SER A 530 -2.09 12.06 -20.00
N GLY A 531 -3.17 12.53 -20.63
CA GLY A 531 -3.29 12.68 -22.09
C GLY A 531 -3.32 11.35 -22.88
N ALA A 532 -2.93 10.22 -22.30
CA ALA A 532 -2.91 8.92 -22.96
C ALA A 532 -4.31 8.32 -23.24
N GLY A 533 -5.36 8.91 -22.64
CA GLY A 533 -6.73 8.39 -22.63
C GLY A 533 -6.91 7.23 -21.66
N LEU A 534 -8.13 7.07 -21.13
CA LEU A 534 -8.54 5.94 -20.30
C LEU A 534 -8.84 4.75 -21.21
N THR A 535 -8.32 3.57 -20.89
CA THR A 535 -8.65 2.37 -21.65
C THR A 535 -9.91 1.73 -21.08
N VAL A 536 -10.87 1.41 -21.94
CA VAL A 536 -12.06 0.64 -21.59
C VAL A 536 -12.06 -0.61 -22.44
N GLU A 537 -12.14 -1.77 -21.81
CA GLU A 537 -12.18 -3.05 -22.49
C GLU A 537 -13.19 -3.97 -21.83
N GLY A 538 -13.76 -4.88 -22.60
CA GLY A 538 -14.85 -5.70 -22.12
C GLY A 538 -15.24 -6.80 -23.10
N MET A 539 -16.26 -7.54 -22.70
CA MET A 539 -16.84 -8.60 -23.52
C MET A 539 -18.36 -8.52 -23.45
N THR A 540 -18.99 -8.90 -24.55
CA THR A 540 -20.44 -9.01 -24.68
C THR A 540 -20.82 -10.27 -25.46
N THR A 541 -22.11 -10.59 -25.54
CA THR A 541 -22.63 -11.71 -26.33
C THR A 541 -22.16 -11.59 -27.79
N ALA A 542 -21.73 -12.71 -28.39
CA ALA A 542 -21.34 -12.74 -29.79
C ALA A 542 -22.48 -12.19 -30.67
N LYS A 543 -22.17 -11.28 -31.61
CA LYS A 543 -23.10 -10.49 -32.47
C LYS A 543 -23.73 -9.24 -31.83
N ALA A 544 -23.53 -8.98 -30.54
CA ALA A 544 -23.95 -7.70 -29.97
C ALA A 544 -23.06 -6.55 -30.48
N THR A 545 -23.65 -5.37 -30.66
CA THR A 545 -22.91 -4.13 -30.97
C THR A 545 -22.71 -3.33 -29.69
N VAL A 546 -21.59 -2.62 -29.58
CA VAL A 546 -21.28 -1.82 -28.39
C VAL A 546 -21.19 -0.34 -28.76
N LYS A 547 -21.79 0.52 -27.93
CA LYS A 547 -21.58 1.97 -27.93
C LYS A 547 -20.91 2.40 -26.63
N MET A 548 -20.04 3.39 -26.74
CA MET A 548 -19.34 4.00 -25.62
C MET A 548 -19.46 5.53 -25.75
N ALA A 549 -20.07 6.15 -24.74
CA ALA A 549 -20.44 7.57 -24.79
C ALA A 549 -21.20 7.95 -26.08
N GLY A 550 -22.12 7.07 -26.51
CA GLY A 550 -22.90 7.22 -27.74
C GLY A 550 -22.18 6.86 -29.05
N GLN A 551 -20.87 6.60 -29.04
CA GLN A 551 -20.08 6.28 -30.22
C GLN A 551 -19.91 4.76 -30.39
N PRO A 552 -20.02 4.21 -31.61
CA PRO A 552 -19.83 2.78 -31.84
C PRO A 552 -18.38 2.36 -31.57
N VAL A 553 -18.21 1.15 -31.01
CA VAL A 553 -16.92 0.53 -30.74
C VAL A 553 -16.80 -0.76 -31.52
N THR A 554 -15.63 -1.03 -32.10
CA THR A 554 -15.35 -2.29 -32.79
C THR A 554 -15.38 -3.46 -31.81
N VAL A 555 -16.24 -4.43 -32.10
CA VAL A 555 -16.37 -5.70 -31.37
C VAL A 555 -15.88 -6.81 -32.28
N ASP A 556 -15.01 -7.68 -31.77
CA ASP A 556 -14.52 -8.84 -32.52
C ASP A 556 -15.56 -9.97 -32.59
N ASP A 557 -15.28 -11.01 -33.39
CA ASP A 557 -16.18 -12.15 -33.59
C ASP A 557 -16.48 -12.94 -32.30
N ARG A 558 -15.67 -12.76 -31.25
CA ARG A 558 -15.84 -13.37 -29.93
C ARG A 558 -16.57 -12.44 -28.95
N GLY A 559 -17.03 -11.27 -29.39
CA GLY A 559 -17.73 -10.30 -28.55
C GLY A 559 -16.79 -9.44 -27.69
N SER A 560 -15.48 -9.48 -27.91
CA SER A 560 -14.50 -8.69 -27.17
C SER A 560 -14.30 -7.31 -27.82
N PHE A 561 -14.09 -6.29 -26.98
CA PHE A 561 -13.91 -4.92 -27.44
C PHE A 561 -12.91 -4.15 -26.57
N LYS A 562 -12.28 -3.14 -27.18
CA LYS A 562 -11.35 -2.23 -26.52
C LYS A 562 -11.40 -0.85 -27.17
N ALA A 563 -11.49 0.19 -26.34
CA ALA A 563 -11.54 1.57 -26.79
C ALA A 563 -10.77 2.50 -25.84
N LYS A 564 -10.42 3.68 -26.34
CA LYS A 564 -9.91 4.78 -25.52
C LYS A 564 -11.00 5.84 -25.33
N VAL A 565 -11.15 6.28 -24.08
CA VAL A 565 -12.02 7.41 -23.71
C VAL A 565 -11.14 8.55 -23.22
N TYR A 566 -11.41 9.75 -23.69
CA TYR A 566 -10.69 10.96 -23.27
C TYR A 566 -11.56 11.71 -22.27
N PRO A 567 -11.22 11.66 -20.98
CA PRO A 567 -12.04 12.24 -19.93
C PRO A 567 -11.82 13.75 -19.82
N ILE A 568 -12.77 14.41 -19.19
CA ILE A 568 -12.78 15.85 -18.89
C ILE A 568 -12.32 16.07 -17.45
N LEU A 569 -11.99 17.31 -17.04
CA LEU A 569 -11.67 17.56 -15.64
C LEU A 569 -12.88 17.34 -14.72
N GLY A 570 -12.61 16.84 -13.51
CA GLY A 570 -13.63 16.48 -12.54
C GLY A 570 -14.22 15.10 -12.80
N ALA A 571 -15.48 14.93 -12.42
CA ALA A 571 -16.15 13.64 -12.46
C ALA A 571 -16.57 13.28 -13.89
N ASN A 572 -16.10 12.13 -14.38
CA ASN A 572 -16.49 11.56 -15.67
C ASN A 572 -17.43 10.39 -15.46
N ARG A 573 -18.46 10.30 -16.30
CA ARG A 573 -19.38 9.16 -16.38
C ARG A 573 -19.29 8.57 -17.78
N ILE A 574 -18.68 7.40 -17.88
CA ILE A 574 -18.52 6.65 -19.12
C ILE A 574 -19.67 5.66 -19.19
N LEU A 575 -20.60 5.88 -20.10
CA LEU A 575 -21.70 4.97 -20.40
C LEU A 575 -21.25 3.99 -21.49
N ILE A 576 -21.35 2.69 -21.21
CA ILE A 576 -21.10 1.60 -22.14
C ILE A 576 -22.41 0.84 -22.33
N GLU A 577 -22.85 0.70 -23.57
CA GLU A 577 -24.12 0.06 -23.93
C GLU A 577 -23.87 -1.05 -24.93
N ALA A 578 -24.45 -2.22 -24.71
CA ALA A 578 -24.46 -3.33 -25.65
C ALA A 578 -25.88 -3.54 -26.18
N PHE A 579 -26.02 -3.80 -27.48
CA PHE A 579 -27.30 -3.97 -28.18
C PHE A 579 -27.31 -5.27 -28.99
N GLU A 580 -28.40 -6.04 -28.87
CA GLU A 580 -28.66 -7.24 -29.67
C GLU A 580 -30.15 -7.30 -30.07
N GLY A 581 -30.45 -6.85 -31.29
CA GLY A 581 -31.84 -6.62 -31.71
C GLY A 581 -32.49 -5.52 -30.87
N ASP A 582 -33.67 -5.79 -30.31
CA ASP A 582 -34.40 -4.86 -29.44
C ASP A 582 -33.92 -4.88 -27.98
N ARG A 583 -32.99 -5.79 -27.63
CA ARG A 583 -32.46 -5.92 -26.28
C ARG A 583 -31.22 -5.05 -26.10
N SER A 584 -31.09 -4.42 -24.95
CA SER A 584 -29.93 -3.61 -24.59
C SER A 584 -29.52 -3.78 -23.14
N THR A 585 -28.25 -3.56 -22.86
CA THR A 585 -27.69 -3.56 -21.51
C THR A 585 -26.69 -2.41 -21.40
N ALA A 586 -26.73 -1.70 -20.27
CA ALA A 586 -25.88 -0.54 -20.03
C ALA A 586 -25.09 -0.67 -18.74
N VAL A 587 -23.84 -0.25 -18.77
CA VAL A 587 -22.93 -0.19 -17.63
C VAL A 587 -22.31 1.20 -17.58
N THR A 588 -22.28 1.81 -16.39
CA THR A 588 -21.60 3.10 -16.18
C THR A 588 -20.31 2.88 -15.39
N ARG A 589 -19.24 3.56 -15.83
CA ARG A 589 -17.96 3.69 -15.12
C ARG A 589 -17.70 5.15 -14.79
N THR A 590 -17.14 5.39 -13.62
CA THR A 590 -16.91 6.70 -13.03
C THR A 590 -15.43 6.90 -12.78
N ILE A 591 -14.84 7.95 -13.33
CA ILE A 591 -13.44 8.28 -13.10
C ILE A 591 -13.36 9.77 -12.79
N THR A 592 -12.67 10.13 -11.73
CA THR A 592 -12.44 11.54 -11.42
C THR A 592 -11.07 11.92 -11.97
N ILE A 593 -11.06 12.86 -12.90
CA ILE A 593 -9.82 13.46 -13.35
C ILE A 593 -9.57 14.68 -12.49
N VAL A 594 -8.57 14.60 -11.63
CA VAL A 594 -8.14 15.77 -10.88
C VAL A 594 -7.29 16.65 -11.77
N LYS A 595 -7.33 17.93 -11.43
CA LYS A 595 -6.55 18.94 -12.12
C LYS A 595 -5.09 18.52 -12.14
N ASP A 596 -4.54 18.46 -13.34
CA ASP A 596 -3.11 18.33 -13.52
C ASP A 596 -2.39 19.37 -12.64
N PRO A 597 -1.41 18.96 -11.80
CA PRO A 597 -0.64 19.86 -10.95
C PRO A 597 -0.09 21.09 -11.68
N ALA A 598 0.24 20.98 -12.97
CA ALA A 598 0.67 22.12 -13.78
C ALA A 598 -0.47 23.13 -14.01
N LEU A 599 -1.66 22.66 -14.38
CA LEU A 599 -2.82 23.52 -14.60
C LEU A 599 -3.33 24.17 -13.31
N ALA A 600 -3.20 23.49 -12.16
CA ALA A 600 -3.49 24.06 -10.83
C ALA A 600 -2.52 25.20 -10.48
N ARG A 601 -1.22 24.99 -10.70
CA ARG A 601 -0.17 25.99 -10.49
C ARG A 601 -0.32 27.21 -11.41
N ALA A 602 -0.75 27.01 -12.67
CA ALA A 602 -1.03 28.11 -13.60
C ALA A 602 -2.14 29.05 -13.12
N GLU A 603 -3.20 28.51 -12.51
CA GLU A 603 -4.30 29.29 -11.94
C GLU A 603 -3.89 30.08 -10.71
N GLU A 604 -3.12 29.45 -9.82
CA GLU A 604 -2.62 30.10 -8.60
C GLU A 604 -1.73 31.30 -8.94
N MET A 605 -0.82 31.13 -9.92
CA MET A 605 0.02 32.22 -10.41
C MET A 605 -0.77 33.40 -10.97
N LEU A 606 -1.96 33.18 -11.53
CA LEU A 606 -2.82 34.25 -12.08
C LEU A 606 -3.61 35.01 -11.03
N LYS A 607 -3.91 34.39 -9.87
CA LYS A 607 -4.55 35.07 -8.74
C LYS A 607 -3.63 36.04 -8.01
N THR A 608 -2.32 35.90 -8.18
CA THR A 608 -1.29 36.66 -7.47
C THR A 608 -0.63 37.77 -8.29
N LEU A 609 -1.08 38.03 -9.52
CA LEU A 609 -0.46 39.02 -10.42
C LEU A 609 -1.24 40.36 -10.45
N PRO A 610 -0.56 41.54 -10.52
CA PRO A 610 -1.23 42.85 -10.52
C PRO A 610 -2.04 43.11 -11.81
N LEU A 611 -3.19 43.78 -11.70
CA LEU A 611 -4.23 43.89 -12.74
C LEU A 611 -3.91 44.79 -13.96
N ASP A 612 -2.74 45.41 -14.04
CA ASP A 612 -2.52 46.57 -14.96
C ASP A 612 -1.58 46.31 -16.16
N ASP A 613 -1.21 45.06 -16.47
CA ASP A 613 -0.26 44.73 -17.55
C ASP A 613 -0.96 44.15 -18.80
N LYS A 614 -0.77 44.76 -19.97
CA LYS A 614 -1.34 44.28 -21.26
C LYS A 614 -0.86 42.87 -21.66
N SER A 615 0.30 42.42 -21.16
CA SER A 615 0.81 41.06 -21.37
C SER A 615 0.04 39.98 -20.57
N LEU A 616 -0.75 40.39 -19.56
CA LEU A 616 -1.67 39.50 -18.85
C LEU A 616 -2.86 39.08 -19.71
N ASN A 617 -3.30 39.87 -20.68
CA ASN A 617 -4.50 39.56 -21.45
C ASN A 617 -4.35 38.32 -22.37
N GLU A 618 -3.19 38.08 -22.97
CA GLU A 618 -2.95 36.90 -23.82
C GLU A 618 -2.69 35.62 -23.01
N SER A 619 -1.93 35.69 -21.91
CA SER A 619 -1.69 34.53 -21.05
C SER A 619 -2.94 34.13 -20.25
N SER A 620 -3.73 35.11 -19.81
CA SER A 620 -5.00 34.87 -19.12
C SER A 620 -6.05 34.35 -20.10
N SER A 621 -6.12 34.86 -21.34
CA SER A 621 -7.02 34.30 -22.36
C SER A 621 -6.62 32.89 -22.77
N THR A 622 -5.32 32.59 -22.91
CA THR A 622 -4.84 31.23 -23.19
C THR A 622 -5.14 30.28 -22.03
N LEU A 623 -4.91 30.69 -20.76
CA LEU A 623 -5.28 29.83 -19.63
C LEU A 623 -6.80 29.67 -19.53
N ASN A 624 -7.58 30.75 -19.66
CA ASN A 624 -9.05 30.67 -19.67
C ASN A 624 -9.55 29.78 -20.81
N GLU A 625 -8.89 29.77 -21.96
CA GLU A 625 -9.20 28.86 -23.06
C GLU A 625 -8.81 27.40 -22.75
N LEU A 626 -7.69 27.16 -22.06
CA LEU A 626 -7.30 25.82 -21.62
C LEU A 626 -8.24 25.29 -20.53
N LEU A 627 -8.67 26.14 -19.59
CA LEU A 627 -9.66 25.83 -18.57
C LEU A 627 -11.02 25.55 -19.21
N ARG A 628 -11.47 26.40 -20.14
CA ARG A 628 -12.68 26.16 -20.93
C ARG A 628 -12.61 24.86 -21.74
N LYS A 629 -11.48 24.58 -22.42
CA LYS A 629 -11.26 23.30 -23.13
C LYS A 629 -11.25 22.11 -22.18
N CYS A 630 -10.78 22.30 -20.95
CA CYS A 630 -10.88 21.32 -19.86
C CYS A 630 -12.33 21.05 -19.45
N GLU A 631 -13.11 22.11 -19.23
CA GLU A 631 -14.53 22.03 -18.86
C GLU A 631 -15.39 21.45 -20.01
N GLU A 632 -15.05 21.76 -21.26
CA GLU A 632 -15.74 21.25 -22.46
C GLU A 632 -15.32 19.84 -22.88
N GLY A 633 -14.35 19.22 -22.19
CA GLY A 633 -13.85 17.90 -22.55
C GLY A 633 -13.03 17.81 -23.83
N LYS A 634 -12.48 18.94 -24.27
CA LYS A 634 -11.61 19.06 -25.45
C LYS A 634 -10.15 19.22 -25.06
N TYR A 635 -9.79 18.82 -23.85
CA TYR A 635 -8.42 18.95 -23.33
C TYR A 635 -7.55 17.83 -23.90
N THR A 636 -6.74 18.15 -24.90
CA THR A 636 -5.87 17.20 -25.59
C THR A 636 -4.49 17.11 -24.90
N PRO A 637 -3.67 16.11 -25.24
CA PRO A 637 -2.25 16.09 -24.86
C PRO A 637 -1.50 17.39 -25.23
N GLU A 638 -1.86 18.03 -26.34
CA GLU A 638 -1.28 19.30 -26.78
C GLU A 638 -1.69 20.47 -25.87
N ASN A 639 -2.92 20.45 -25.36
CA ASN A 639 -3.39 21.43 -24.37
C ASN A 639 -2.67 21.26 -23.02
N HIS A 640 -2.38 20.02 -22.60
CA HIS A 640 -1.53 19.72 -21.44
C HIS A 640 -0.11 20.28 -21.59
N LEU A 641 0.52 20.04 -22.74
CA LEU A 641 1.83 20.65 -23.06
C LEU A 641 1.77 22.19 -23.10
N THR A 642 0.65 22.78 -23.52
CA THR A 642 0.44 24.23 -23.53
C THR A 642 0.26 24.79 -22.12
N ALA A 643 -0.44 24.09 -21.24
CA ALA A 643 -0.56 24.45 -19.82
C ALA A 643 0.79 24.43 -19.11
N LEU A 644 1.59 23.38 -19.33
CA LEU A 644 2.97 23.29 -18.83
C LEU A 644 3.83 24.48 -19.30
N ARG A 645 3.68 24.92 -20.55
CA ARG A 645 4.38 26.09 -21.09
C ARG A 645 3.97 27.40 -20.41
N LEU A 646 2.70 27.59 -20.05
CA LEU A 646 2.24 28.80 -19.36
C LEU A 646 2.82 28.93 -17.94
N VAL A 647 2.91 27.82 -17.21
CA VAL A 647 3.52 27.77 -15.86
C VAL A 647 5.01 28.08 -15.93
N THR A 648 5.69 27.49 -16.91
CA THR A 648 7.14 27.63 -17.07
C THR A 648 7.55 28.97 -17.71
N GLY A 649 6.67 29.60 -18.49
CA GLY A 649 6.95 30.84 -19.24
C GLY A 649 6.86 32.16 -18.46
N LYS A 650 6.15 32.22 -17.31
CA LYS A 650 6.01 33.46 -16.51
C LYS A 650 6.96 33.59 -15.31
N ALA A 651 7.66 32.52 -14.94
CA ALA A 651 8.71 32.58 -13.90
C ALA A 651 9.93 33.42 -14.31
N SER A 652 9.99 33.89 -15.56
CA SER A 652 11.12 34.64 -16.15
C SER A 652 10.92 36.15 -16.25
N ILE A 653 9.76 36.71 -15.88
CA ILE A 653 9.44 38.15 -16.07
C ILE A 653 9.70 39.01 -14.82
N SER A 654 9.83 38.44 -13.61
CA SER A 654 10.03 39.24 -12.38
C SER A 654 11.48 39.67 -12.10
N ALA A 655 12.38 39.62 -13.09
CA ALA A 655 13.82 39.86 -12.88
C ALA A 655 14.45 40.80 -13.93
N ARG A 656 13.82 41.95 -14.20
CA ARG A 656 14.51 43.08 -14.88
C ARG A 656 14.51 44.32 -13.99
N PRO A 657 15.68 44.88 -13.64
CA PRO A 657 15.76 46.21 -13.07
C PRO A 657 15.59 47.29 -14.16
N PRO A 658 15.11 48.49 -13.80
CA PRO A 658 14.90 49.58 -14.74
C PRO A 658 16.20 50.36 -15.00
N GLY A 659 16.41 50.74 -16.27
CA GLY A 659 17.40 51.74 -16.67
C GLY A 659 18.55 51.19 -17.51
N THR A 660 18.49 51.46 -18.82
CA THR A 660 19.54 52.12 -19.61
C THR A 660 18.99 52.30 -21.02
N ASP A 661 18.69 53.56 -21.36
CA ASP A 661 18.48 54.01 -22.73
C ASP A 661 19.81 54.00 -23.50
N ALA A 662 19.79 53.41 -24.71
CA ALA A 662 20.60 53.83 -25.85
C ALA A 662 20.18 53.08 -27.12
N GLY A 663 19.61 53.83 -28.07
CA GLY A 663 20.04 53.76 -29.48
C GLY A 663 19.29 52.81 -30.41
N ASP A 664 18.53 53.43 -31.30
CA ASP A 664 17.80 52.88 -32.45
C ASP A 664 18.62 52.17 -33.54
N ASP A 665 17.85 51.52 -34.43
CA ASP A 665 18.13 50.97 -35.78
C ASP A 665 18.82 49.60 -35.82
N ILE A 666 18.18 48.52 -36.33
CA ILE A 666 17.60 48.40 -37.67
C ILE A 666 16.39 47.43 -37.65
N ALA A 667 15.26 47.89 -38.19
CA ALA A 667 14.15 47.05 -38.62
C ALA A 667 14.51 46.23 -39.88
N ARG A 668 13.85 45.06 -40.03
CA ARG A 668 13.80 44.13 -41.18
C ARG A 668 14.83 42.97 -41.18
N SER A 669 14.45 41.84 -40.58
CA SER A 669 14.32 40.59 -41.35
C SER A 669 13.39 39.63 -40.61
N ALA A 670 12.17 39.47 -41.11
CA ALA A 670 11.41 38.25 -40.84
C ALA A 670 12.11 37.15 -41.64
N SER A 671 12.82 36.25 -40.97
CA SER A 671 13.25 35.01 -41.62
C SER A 671 12.05 34.05 -41.64
N PRO A 672 11.69 33.50 -42.81
CA PRO A 672 10.59 32.54 -42.91
C PRO A 672 10.97 31.23 -42.19
N PRO A 673 10.01 30.33 -41.90
CA PRO A 673 10.32 29.05 -41.29
C PRO A 673 11.36 28.32 -42.14
N VAL A 674 12.47 27.90 -41.52
CA VAL A 674 13.52 27.13 -42.19
C VAL A 674 12.91 25.80 -42.64
N GLN A 675 12.60 25.68 -43.93
CA GLN A 675 12.35 24.40 -44.57
C GLN A 675 13.69 23.65 -44.63
N LEU A 676 13.77 22.53 -43.90
CA LEU A 676 14.90 21.61 -43.96
C LEU A 676 14.85 20.86 -45.31
N ASN A 677 15.60 21.36 -46.30
CA ASN A 677 15.90 20.59 -47.50
C ASN A 677 16.88 19.47 -47.14
N LEU A 678 16.36 18.28 -46.86
CA LEU A 678 17.16 17.07 -46.72
C LEU A 678 17.60 16.57 -48.11
N PRO A 679 18.87 16.18 -48.31
CA PRO A 679 19.25 15.45 -49.52
C PRO A 679 18.46 14.13 -49.61
N PRO A 680 18.05 13.68 -50.81
CA PRO A 680 17.37 12.39 -50.94
C PRO A 680 18.30 11.25 -50.49
N GLY A 681 17.88 10.49 -49.46
CA GLY A 681 18.57 9.25 -49.04
C GLY A 681 19.20 9.23 -47.64
N THR A 682 19.05 10.26 -46.79
CA THR A 682 19.66 10.26 -45.44
C THR A 682 18.85 9.44 -44.41
N THR A 683 19.37 8.30 -43.96
CA THR A 683 18.75 7.41 -42.94
C THR A 683 19.40 7.46 -41.54
N ASN A 684 20.35 8.38 -41.30
CA ASN A 684 21.09 8.40 -40.03
C ASN A 684 20.30 9.08 -38.89
N ARG A 685 19.65 8.26 -38.03
CA ARG A 685 18.84 8.68 -36.86
C ARG A 685 19.58 9.63 -35.89
N VAL A 686 20.90 9.54 -35.80
CA VAL A 686 21.72 10.40 -34.93
C VAL A 686 21.73 11.84 -35.44
N TYR A 687 21.82 12.03 -36.76
CA TYR A 687 21.82 13.36 -37.38
C TYR A 687 20.46 14.08 -37.23
N VAL A 688 19.37 13.31 -37.35
CA VAL A 688 17.99 13.82 -37.17
C VAL A 688 17.74 14.21 -35.71
N SER A 689 18.24 13.43 -34.75
CA SER A 689 18.09 13.70 -33.31
C SER A 689 18.91 14.93 -32.87
N LEU A 690 20.15 15.06 -33.34
CA LEU A 690 20.99 16.24 -33.07
C LEU A 690 20.42 17.53 -33.69
N ALA A 691 19.87 17.45 -34.91
CA ALA A 691 19.23 18.61 -35.55
C ALA A 691 17.97 19.08 -34.79
N GLN A 692 17.18 18.15 -34.25
CA GLN A 692 16.01 18.46 -33.40
C GLN A 692 16.41 19.07 -32.04
N VAL A 693 17.53 18.62 -31.47
CA VAL A 693 18.09 19.18 -30.24
C VAL A 693 18.63 20.60 -30.47
N CYS A 694 19.37 20.85 -31.56
CA CYS A 694 19.81 22.20 -31.92
C CYS A 694 18.63 23.16 -32.13
N ALA A 695 17.54 22.69 -32.76
CA ALA A 695 16.32 23.48 -32.94
C ALA A 695 15.64 23.83 -31.61
N LYS A 696 15.57 22.87 -30.67
CA LYS A 696 15.04 23.10 -29.30
C LYS A 696 15.93 24.04 -28.47
N LEU A 697 17.24 23.97 -28.62
CA LEU A 697 18.20 24.84 -27.92
C LEU A 697 18.12 26.29 -28.40
N ARG A 698 17.93 26.52 -29.71
CA ARG A 698 17.67 27.86 -30.28
C ARG A 698 16.34 28.44 -29.78
N GLN A 699 15.29 27.62 -29.67
CA GLN A 699 14.00 28.05 -29.10
C GLN A 699 14.09 28.47 -27.63
N ARG A 700 15.09 27.97 -26.88
CA ARG A 700 15.31 28.28 -25.46
C ARG A 700 16.32 29.42 -25.21
N GLN A 701 16.75 30.14 -26.24
CA GLN A 701 17.75 31.23 -26.17
C GLN A 701 19.09 30.85 -25.50
N GLN A 702 19.51 29.57 -25.57
CA GLN A 702 20.78 29.09 -25.01
C GLN A 702 21.87 29.06 -26.10
N SER A 703 22.27 30.25 -26.57
CA SER A 703 23.13 30.46 -27.75
C SER A 703 24.51 29.79 -27.68
N ASP A 704 25.13 29.75 -26.51
CA ASP A 704 26.48 29.17 -26.35
C ASP A 704 26.49 27.64 -26.45
N VAL A 705 25.39 27.00 -26.04
CA VAL A 705 25.23 25.53 -26.07
C VAL A 705 24.78 25.05 -27.45
N ALA A 706 23.93 25.83 -28.12
CA ALA A 706 23.55 25.59 -29.51
C ALA A 706 24.78 25.63 -30.45
N ARG A 707 25.72 26.57 -30.22
CA ARG A 707 26.96 26.69 -31.01
C ARG A 707 27.83 25.43 -30.95
N ILE A 708 27.94 24.79 -29.78
CA ILE A 708 28.74 23.57 -29.58
C ILE A 708 28.09 22.35 -30.26
N ALA A 709 26.76 22.25 -30.20
CA ALA A 709 26.01 21.19 -30.87
C ALA A 709 26.06 21.34 -32.41
N GLU A 710 26.12 22.57 -32.92
CA GLU A 710 26.26 22.90 -34.34
C GLU A 710 27.67 22.61 -34.90
N GLU A 711 28.73 22.79 -34.11
CA GLU A 711 30.09 22.39 -34.49
C GLU A 711 30.23 20.86 -34.64
N LYS A 712 29.55 20.08 -33.78
CA LYS A 712 29.46 18.61 -33.90
C LYS A 712 28.66 18.16 -35.14
N LEU A 713 27.60 18.89 -35.49
CA LEU A 713 26.77 18.58 -36.67
C LEU A 713 27.56 18.66 -38.00
N LYS A 714 28.63 19.47 -38.02
CA LYS A 714 29.53 19.62 -39.16
C LYS A 714 30.57 18.49 -39.29
N THR A 715 30.82 17.71 -38.24
CA THR A 715 31.88 16.68 -38.20
C THR A 715 31.38 15.25 -38.32
N VAL A 716 30.07 15.02 -38.44
CA VAL A 716 29.50 13.68 -38.66
C VAL A 716 29.69 13.26 -40.12
N THR A 717 30.84 12.65 -40.44
CA THR A 717 31.07 11.94 -41.70
C THR A 717 30.61 10.48 -41.60
N HIS A 718 30.10 9.96 -42.72
CA HIS A 718 29.63 8.58 -42.87
C HIS A 718 30.77 7.55 -42.72
N ASN A 719 30.41 6.40 -42.14
CA ASN A 719 31.20 5.19 -41.85
C ASN A 719 32.12 5.21 -40.62
N THR A 720 31.90 4.26 -39.70
CA THR A 720 32.94 3.27 -39.32
C THR A 720 32.39 2.09 -38.51
N ASP A 721 33.13 0.99 -38.64
CA ASP A 721 32.95 -0.42 -38.28
C ASP A 721 32.89 -0.72 -36.75
N PRO A 722 32.23 -1.80 -36.25
CA PRO A 722 31.97 -2.06 -34.83
C PRO A 722 33.15 -2.52 -33.93
N GLN A 723 34.42 -2.23 -34.25
CA GLN A 723 35.56 -2.67 -33.41
C GLN A 723 36.45 -1.57 -32.82
N THR A 724 36.03 -0.31 -32.83
CA THR A 724 36.73 0.77 -32.13
C THR A 724 35.73 1.69 -31.43
N VAL A 725 35.16 1.25 -30.30
CA VAL A 725 34.32 2.14 -29.50
C VAL A 725 35.19 3.27 -28.94
N ALA A 726 35.06 4.44 -29.54
CA ALA A 726 35.63 5.69 -29.07
C ALA A 726 34.90 6.14 -27.79
N CYS A 727 35.57 6.86 -26.91
CA CYS A 727 34.88 7.53 -25.81
C CYS A 727 33.84 8.51 -26.37
N THR A 728 32.59 8.46 -25.89
CA THR A 728 31.48 9.33 -26.32
C THR A 728 30.85 10.11 -25.15
N VAL A 729 30.47 11.36 -25.40
CA VAL A 729 29.70 12.20 -24.46
C VAL A 729 28.60 12.95 -25.18
N GLU A 730 27.39 12.90 -24.61
CA GLU A 730 26.20 13.57 -25.11
C GLU A 730 25.39 14.23 -23.99
N PRO A 731 24.76 15.39 -24.25
CA PRO A 731 23.73 15.92 -23.36
C PRO A 731 22.57 14.92 -23.26
N THR A 732 22.04 14.73 -22.06
CA THR A 732 20.94 13.81 -21.82
C THR A 732 19.93 14.39 -20.82
N GLU A 733 18.71 13.88 -20.88
CA GLU A 733 17.65 14.16 -19.91
C GLU A 733 17.23 12.82 -19.28
N PHE A 734 17.35 12.72 -17.95
CA PHE A 734 17.05 11.52 -17.18
C PHE A 734 16.13 11.90 -16.02
N LEU A 735 14.94 11.29 -15.95
CA LEU A 735 13.85 11.64 -15.02
C LEU A 735 13.51 13.15 -15.01
N GLY A 736 13.47 13.78 -16.19
CA GLY A 736 13.17 15.21 -16.34
C GLY A 736 14.29 16.17 -15.90
N LYS A 737 15.48 15.65 -15.55
CA LYS A 737 16.64 16.45 -15.13
C LYS A 737 17.75 16.38 -16.17
N TRP A 738 18.37 17.52 -16.43
CA TRP A 738 19.44 17.67 -17.42
C TRP A 738 20.80 17.20 -16.89
N GLY A 739 21.59 16.59 -17.78
CA GLY A 739 22.91 16.08 -17.47
C GLY A 739 23.75 15.73 -18.69
N PHE A 740 24.83 14.99 -18.46
CA PHE A 740 25.64 14.37 -19.50
C PHE A 740 25.64 12.86 -19.35
N ARG A 741 25.49 12.14 -20.46
CA ARG A 741 25.82 10.72 -20.57
C ARG A 741 27.21 10.59 -21.17
N ALA A 742 28.09 9.83 -20.53
CA ALA A 742 29.45 9.55 -21.01
C ALA A 742 29.70 8.05 -21.03
N SER A 743 30.41 7.58 -22.05
CA SER A 743 30.73 6.17 -22.27
C SER A 743 32.15 5.99 -22.79
N ASN A 744 32.83 4.92 -22.39
CA ASN A 744 34.10 4.49 -22.98
C ASN A 744 34.02 3.10 -23.62
N GLY A 745 32.81 2.56 -23.78
CA GLY A 745 32.55 1.21 -24.31
C GLY A 745 32.66 0.08 -23.29
N LEU A 746 33.21 0.33 -22.09
CA LEU A 746 33.19 -0.61 -20.97
C LEU A 746 32.16 -0.22 -19.92
N VAL A 747 32.11 1.08 -19.59
CA VAL A 747 31.17 1.66 -18.63
C VAL A 747 30.44 2.87 -19.22
N ASP A 748 29.18 3.02 -18.80
CA ASP A 748 28.28 4.12 -19.15
C ASP A 748 27.85 4.88 -17.88
N VAL A 749 27.92 6.22 -17.91
CA VAL A 749 27.69 7.07 -16.74
C VAL A 749 26.74 8.20 -17.08
N VAL A 750 25.73 8.45 -16.22
CA VAL A 750 24.85 9.63 -16.32
C VAL A 750 25.07 10.56 -15.13
N ILE A 751 25.43 11.81 -15.43
CA ILE A 751 25.74 12.86 -14.45
C ILE A 751 24.69 13.96 -14.54
N TRP A 752 23.89 14.14 -13.50
CA TRP A 752 22.94 15.25 -13.38
C TRP A 752 23.63 16.58 -13.13
N ARG A 753 23.00 17.68 -13.59
CA ARG A 753 23.41 19.04 -13.23
C ARG A 753 23.14 19.36 -11.76
N GLN A 754 22.01 18.87 -11.22
CA GLN A 754 21.64 19.05 -9.83
C GLN A 754 22.57 18.23 -8.92
N GLY A 755 23.24 18.89 -7.98
CA GLY A 755 24.26 18.28 -7.10
C GLY A 755 25.47 17.69 -7.81
N ALA A 756 25.58 17.89 -9.12
CA ALA A 756 26.47 17.12 -9.98
C ALA A 756 26.29 15.58 -9.78
N ARG A 757 25.12 15.05 -9.45
CA ARG A 757 25.03 13.64 -8.99
C ARG A 757 25.33 12.61 -10.10
N ILE A 758 26.00 11.51 -9.76
CA ILE A 758 26.10 10.35 -10.67
C ILE A 758 24.91 9.44 -10.37
N VAL A 759 23.92 9.42 -11.25
CA VAL A 759 22.65 8.71 -11.03
C VAL A 759 22.58 7.36 -11.70
N GLN A 760 23.50 7.09 -12.62
CA GLN A 760 23.62 5.83 -13.34
C GLN A 760 25.10 5.56 -13.58
N PHE A 761 25.52 4.34 -13.27
CA PHE A 761 26.84 3.79 -13.57
C PHE A 761 26.63 2.34 -13.99
N GLU A 762 26.84 2.04 -15.26
CA GLU A 762 26.59 0.73 -15.86
C GLU A 762 27.87 0.11 -16.38
N ALA A 763 28.01 -1.21 -16.25
CA ALA A 763 29.04 -1.99 -16.92
C ALA A 763 28.38 -3.06 -17.79
N GLY A 764 28.62 -3.05 -19.10
CA GLY A 764 27.98 -4.00 -20.02
C GLY A 764 26.44 -3.96 -19.98
N LYS A 765 25.83 -2.77 -19.76
CA LYS A 765 24.39 -2.54 -19.55
C LYS A 765 23.80 -3.09 -18.24
N ILE A 766 24.65 -3.54 -17.32
CA ILE A 766 24.24 -3.92 -15.97
C ILE A 766 24.40 -2.68 -15.09
N PRO A 767 23.32 -2.13 -14.50
CA PRO A 767 23.43 -1.04 -13.54
C PRO A 767 24.19 -1.51 -12.31
N LEU A 768 25.10 -0.68 -11.81
CA LEU A 768 25.91 -0.98 -10.62
C LEU A 768 25.56 -0.07 -9.43
N LEU A 769 24.78 0.99 -9.67
CA LEU A 769 24.27 1.90 -8.65
C LEU A 769 22.74 1.83 -8.63
N HIS A 770 22.16 1.94 -7.44
CA HIS A 770 20.72 2.03 -7.26
C HIS A 770 20.18 3.29 -7.95
N GLN A 771 19.21 3.13 -8.86
CA GLN A 771 18.63 4.25 -9.60
C GLN A 771 17.55 4.98 -8.77
N PRO A 772 17.46 6.32 -8.84
CA PRO A 772 16.44 7.09 -8.14
C PRO A 772 15.01 6.66 -8.50
N ASN A 773 14.12 6.62 -7.50
CA ASN A 773 12.69 6.41 -7.72
C ASN A 773 12.10 7.62 -8.50
N PRO A 774 11.45 7.40 -9.67
CA PRO A 774 10.81 8.46 -10.44
C PRO A 774 9.82 9.31 -9.62
N ASP A 775 9.13 8.72 -8.64
CA ASP A 775 8.14 9.40 -7.80
C ASP A 775 8.76 10.29 -6.70
N ALA A 776 10.05 10.08 -6.39
CA ALA A 776 10.78 10.86 -5.38
C ALA A 776 11.39 12.16 -5.95
N VAL A 777 11.46 12.30 -7.28
CA VAL A 777 12.14 13.41 -7.97
C VAL A 777 11.09 14.41 -8.49
N LYS A 778 10.60 15.31 -7.62
CA LYS A 778 9.75 16.44 -8.05
C LYS A 778 10.59 17.58 -8.64
N GLU A 779 10.00 18.36 -9.54
CA GLU A 779 10.71 19.35 -10.35
C GLU A 779 11.36 20.48 -9.53
N ASN A 780 10.87 20.75 -8.31
CA ASN A 780 11.32 21.83 -7.42
C ASN A 780 11.63 21.42 -5.97
N ASP A 781 11.53 20.14 -5.61
CA ASP A 781 11.94 19.73 -4.27
C ASP A 781 13.47 19.71 -4.22
N VAL A 782 14.03 20.42 -3.25
CA VAL A 782 15.27 19.98 -2.60
C VAL A 782 14.78 18.96 -1.58
N PRO A 783 14.80 17.64 -1.85
CA PRO A 783 14.29 16.69 -0.88
C PRO A 783 14.92 16.96 0.49
N THR A 784 14.15 16.96 1.57
CA THR A 784 14.71 17.00 2.92
C THR A 784 15.19 15.62 3.36
N ALA A 785 15.00 14.59 2.54
CA ALA A 785 15.42 13.21 2.77
C ALA A 785 16.04 12.60 1.48
N TRP A 786 17.30 12.95 1.17
CA TRP A 786 18.03 12.42 -0.01
C TRP A 786 18.56 10.99 0.19
N GLN A 787 18.47 10.47 1.43
CA GLN A 787 18.92 9.11 1.79
C GLN A 787 18.24 8.02 0.94
N ASP A 788 17.08 8.33 0.36
CA ASP A 788 16.25 7.39 -0.40
C ASP A 788 16.38 7.54 -1.94
N MET A 789 17.24 8.43 -2.44
CA MET A 789 17.33 8.74 -3.88
C MET A 789 18.39 7.95 -4.67
N GLY A 790 19.14 7.02 -4.06
CA GLY A 790 20.13 6.19 -4.78
C GLY A 790 21.33 6.92 -5.39
N GLY A 791 22.16 6.23 -6.19
CA GLY A 791 23.29 6.82 -6.92
C GLY A 791 24.54 7.13 -6.07
N PHE A 792 25.43 7.95 -6.64
CA PHE A 792 26.64 8.45 -5.99
C PHE A 792 26.57 9.97 -5.77
N GLU A 793 26.71 10.36 -4.51
CA GLU A 793 26.65 11.75 -4.03
C GLU A 793 27.87 12.11 -3.18
N ASP A 794 28.43 13.30 -3.40
CA ASP A 794 29.73 13.67 -2.87
C ASP A 794 29.92 15.20 -2.76
N ALA A 795 29.10 15.85 -1.93
CA ALA A 795 29.30 17.28 -1.60
C ALA A 795 28.58 17.70 -0.30
N GLY A 796 28.73 16.91 0.77
CA GLY A 796 28.20 17.28 2.10
C GLY A 796 26.68 17.47 2.10
N SER A 797 25.94 16.65 1.36
CA SER A 797 24.50 16.74 1.06
C SER A 797 23.54 16.55 2.26
N GLU A 798 24.03 16.78 3.48
CA GLU A 798 23.21 16.96 4.69
C GLU A 798 23.66 18.19 5.51
N LEU A 799 24.80 18.81 5.15
CA LEU A 799 25.49 19.83 5.94
C LEU A 799 25.60 21.20 5.22
N LEU A 800 25.51 21.25 3.88
CA LEU A 800 25.53 22.50 3.10
C LEU A 800 24.43 22.49 2.01
N LEU A 801 23.31 23.17 2.26
CA LEU A 801 22.17 23.26 1.33
C LEU A 801 22.56 23.71 -0.09
N GLU A 802 23.56 24.60 -0.22
CA GLU A 802 24.04 25.13 -1.49
C GLU A 802 24.62 24.06 -2.43
N SER A 803 25.01 22.89 -1.92
CA SER A 803 25.52 21.80 -2.75
C SER A 803 24.43 21.05 -3.52
N LEU A 804 23.17 21.20 -3.11
CA LEU A 804 21.99 20.52 -3.70
C LEU A 804 21.44 21.22 -4.95
N ASP A 805 21.96 22.40 -5.27
CA ASP A 805 21.60 23.21 -6.44
C ASP A 805 22.15 22.64 -7.76
N ASN A 806 21.82 23.29 -8.87
CA ASN A 806 22.49 23.09 -10.15
C ASN A 806 23.97 23.54 -10.12
N TRP A 807 24.86 22.62 -10.50
CA TRP A 807 26.27 22.88 -10.73
C TRP A 807 26.52 23.32 -12.18
N ASN A 808 27.68 23.91 -12.43
CA ASN A 808 28.14 24.18 -13.79
C ASN A 808 28.92 22.98 -14.31
N LEU A 809 28.30 22.18 -15.18
CA LEU A 809 28.93 21.03 -15.83
C LEU A 809 29.56 21.45 -17.17
N VAL A 810 30.85 21.14 -17.36
CA VAL A 810 31.61 21.49 -18.55
C VAL A 810 32.38 20.27 -19.02
N VAL A 811 32.20 19.85 -20.28
CA VAL A 811 33.08 18.86 -20.91
C VAL A 811 34.41 19.55 -21.20
N THR A 812 35.44 19.29 -20.39
CA THR A 812 36.76 19.92 -20.53
C THR A 812 37.70 19.13 -21.43
N ARG A 813 37.43 17.83 -21.62
CA ARG A 813 38.14 16.98 -22.57
C ARG A 813 37.18 16.01 -23.25
N HIS A 814 37.29 15.87 -24.56
CA HIS A 814 36.56 14.88 -25.34
C HIS A 814 37.41 14.48 -26.54
N SER A 815 37.84 13.23 -26.55
CA SER A 815 38.61 12.60 -27.62
C SER A 815 38.21 11.13 -27.71
N PRO A 816 38.59 10.42 -28.79
CA PRO A 816 38.31 8.98 -28.90
C PRO A 816 38.91 8.11 -27.79
N VAL A 817 39.87 8.63 -27.02
CA VAL A 817 40.59 7.90 -25.98
C VAL A 817 40.26 8.37 -24.55
N GLU A 818 39.62 9.53 -24.39
CA GLU A 818 39.39 10.12 -23.07
C GLU A 818 38.26 11.17 -23.08
N ILE A 819 37.43 11.15 -22.04
CA ILE A 819 36.44 12.18 -21.72
C ILE A 819 36.64 12.67 -20.30
N THR A 820 36.58 13.98 -20.11
CA THR A 820 36.51 14.62 -18.79
C THR A 820 35.33 15.58 -18.73
N ILE A 821 34.46 15.37 -17.73
CA ILE A 821 33.36 16.26 -17.37
C ILE A 821 33.73 16.91 -16.04
N GLU A 822 33.86 18.23 -16.04
CA GLU A 822 34.14 19.02 -14.85
C GLU A 822 32.87 19.68 -14.32
N ALA A 823 32.52 19.38 -13.07
CA ALA A 823 31.48 20.05 -12.32
C ALA A 823 32.08 21.15 -11.44
N ARG A 824 31.52 22.36 -11.49
CA ARG A 824 32.00 23.52 -10.72
C ARG A 824 30.88 24.12 -9.88
N LYS A 825 31.17 24.46 -8.63
CA LYS A 825 30.25 25.19 -7.75
C LYS A 825 31.02 26.08 -6.78
N LEU A 826 30.43 27.24 -6.48
CA LEU A 826 30.82 28.11 -5.39
C LEU A 826 29.93 27.78 -4.18
N LEU A 827 30.55 27.52 -3.04
CA LEU A 827 29.90 27.13 -1.79
C LEU A 827 30.29 28.09 -0.66
N GLN A 828 29.53 28.05 0.44
CA GLN A 828 29.66 28.92 1.62
C GLN A 828 29.73 30.41 1.22
N GLN A 829 28.71 30.88 0.50
CA GLN A 829 28.64 32.26 -0.01
C GLN A 829 29.83 32.65 -0.92
N GLY A 830 30.46 31.66 -1.58
CA GLY A 830 31.55 31.89 -2.53
C GLY A 830 32.96 31.89 -1.95
N SER A 831 33.08 31.63 -0.64
CA SER A 831 34.36 31.44 0.06
C SER A 831 35.07 30.15 -0.35
N VAL A 832 34.32 29.13 -0.79
CA VAL A 832 34.87 27.85 -1.27
C VAL A 832 34.55 27.68 -2.74
N LYS A 833 35.56 27.32 -3.53
CA LYS A 833 35.37 26.88 -4.91
C LYS A 833 35.65 25.39 -4.99
N LEU A 834 34.60 24.62 -5.30
CA LEU A 834 34.67 23.18 -5.48
C LEU A 834 34.66 22.85 -6.98
N ARG A 835 35.63 22.05 -7.40
CA ARG A 835 35.67 21.42 -8.72
C ARG A 835 35.72 19.91 -8.56
N ARG A 836 34.95 19.22 -9.40
CA ARG A 836 34.96 17.77 -9.50
C ARG A 836 35.14 17.35 -10.96
N ARG A 837 36.28 16.73 -11.28
CA ARG A 837 36.62 16.24 -12.62
C ARG A 837 36.35 14.74 -12.68
N MET A 838 35.40 14.36 -13.53
CA MET A 838 35.01 12.97 -13.79
C MET A 838 35.58 12.52 -15.12
N THR A 839 36.51 11.56 -15.11
CA THR A 839 37.26 11.14 -16.30
C THR A 839 37.06 9.67 -16.62
N LEU A 840 36.74 9.38 -17.89
CA LEU A 840 36.70 8.04 -18.48
C LEU A 840 37.79 7.93 -19.55
N LYS A 841 38.54 6.83 -19.53
CA LYS A 841 39.58 6.51 -20.52
C LYS A 841 39.20 5.27 -21.32
N LYS A 842 39.57 5.23 -22.59
CA LYS A 842 39.30 4.07 -23.46
C LYS A 842 40.00 2.82 -22.92
N GLY A 843 39.27 1.71 -22.84
CA GLY A 843 39.82 0.43 -22.38
C GLY A 843 40.04 0.32 -20.87
N ASP A 844 39.68 1.35 -20.09
CA ASP A 844 39.80 1.35 -18.63
C ASP A 844 38.40 1.32 -18.00
N PRO A 845 38.01 0.30 -17.20
CA PRO A 845 36.68 0.22 -16.61
C PRO A 845 36.41 1.25 -15.49
N VAL A 846 37.30 2.24 -15.32
CA VAL A 846 37.30 3.16 -14.18
C VAL A 846 36.84 4.56 -14.55
N LEU A 847 35.94 5.06 -13.71
CA LEU A 847 35.63 6.47 -13.58
C LEU A 847 36.50 7.09 -12.48
N TYR A 848 37.39 7.98 -12.90
CA TYR A 848 38.21 8.79 -11.99
C TYR A 848 37.44 10.02 -11.54
N VAL A 849 37.26 10.20 -10.24
CA VAL A 849 36.58 11.37 -9.64
C VAL A 849 37.59 12.18 -8.83
N GLN A 850 38.12 13.23 -9.45
CA GLN A 850 39.13 14.11 -8.86
C GLN A 850 38.49 15.39 -8.30
N TYR A 851 38.83 15.75 -7.07
CA TYR A 851 38.32 16.93 -6.39
C TYR A 851 39.41 17.99 -6.24
N GLU A 852 39.01 19.26 -6.39
CA GLU A 852 39.78 20.43 -5.97
C GLU A 852 38.88 21.31 -5.09
N VAL A 853 39.29 21.51 -3.84
CA VAL A 853 38.63 22.40 -2.87
C VAL A 853 39.53 23.60 -2.64
N ALA A 854 39.21 24.73 -3.27
CA ALA A 854 39.99 25.95 -3.17
C ALA A 854 39.38 26.92 -2.16
N ASN A 855 40.18 27.34 -1.18
CA ASN A 855 39.82 28.38 -0.22
C ASN A 855 40.08 29.77 -0.84
N ARG A 856 39.04 30.59 -0.96
CA ARG A 856 39.11 31.93 -1.57
C ARG A 856 39.19 33.05 -0.54
N THR A 857 39.33 32.72 0.74
CA THR A 857 39.38 33.69 1.85
C THR A 857 40.80 33.86 2.37
N THR A 858 40.99 34.88 3.22
CA THR A 858 42.25 35.18 3.90
C THR A 858 42.44 34.40 5.20
N GLN A 859 41.51 33.51 5.56
CA GLN A 859 41.55 32.67 6.76
C GLN A 859 41.41 31.20 6.36
N SER A 860 41.90 30.27 7.19
CA SER A 860 41.68 28.85 6.94
C SER A 860 40.19 28.50 7.05
N ILE A 861 39.70 27.67 6.14
CA ILE A 861 38.30 27.21 6.13
C ILE A 861 38.20 25.76 6.58
N SER A 862 37.07 25.42 7.16
CA SER A 862 36.70 24.07 7.57
C SER A 862 35.60 23.57 6.64
N PHE A 863 35.91 22.65 5.74
CA PHE A 863 35.00 22.16 4.70
C PHE A 863 34.54 20.72 5.00
N PRO A 864 33.25 20.47 5.28
CA PRO A 864 32.75 19.12 5.49
C PRO A 864 32.70 18.36 4.16
N TRP A 865 33.59 17.38 3.98
CA TRP A 865 33.56 16.49 2.82
C TRP A 865 33.10 15.09 3.19
N ARG A 866 32.21 14.53 2.36
CA ARG A 866 31.64 13.21 2.53
C ARG A 866 31.20 12.68 1.17
N ALA A 867 31.53 11.43 0.89
CA ALA A 867 31.01 10.68 -0.26
C ALA A 867 30.07 9.57 0.25
N ARG A 868 28.86 9.50 -0.30
CA ARG A 868 27.90 8.40 -0.10
C ARG A 868 27.64 7.73 -1.46
N ILE A 869 27.79 6.42 -1.48
CA ILE A 869 27.57 5.57 -2.66
C ILE A 869 26.43 4.62 -2.32
N THR A 870 25.44 4.49 -3.19
CA THR A 870 24.33 3.53 -3.05
C THR A 870 24.44 2.47 -4.15
N PRO A 871 25.14 1.35 -3.89
CA PRO A 871 25.23 0.26 -4.85
C PRO A 871 23.86 -0.41 -5.08
N GLY A 872 23.73 -1.11 -6.20
CA GLY A 872 22.52 -1.89 -6.53
C GLY A 872 22.72 -2.60 -7.85
N ILE A 873 23.52 -3.67 -7.85
CA ILE A 873 23.93 -4.33 -9.09
C ILE A 873 22.73 -5.06 -9.72
N GLY A 874 22.50 -4.81 -11.01
CA GLY A 874 21.37 -5.37 -11.76
C GLY A 874 20.01 -4.76 -11.45
N PHE A 875 19.89 -3.86 -10.46
CA PHE A 875 18.62 -3.28 -10.03
C PHE A 875 18.11 -2.15 -10.95
N THR A 876 16.88 -2.26 -11.44
CA THR A 876 16.17 -1.23 -12.24
C THR A 876 14.75 -0.97 -11.69
N THR A 877 14.30 0.29 -11.77
CA THR A 877 12.96 0.71 -11.29
C THR A 877 11.82 0.45 -12.29
N GLU A 878 12.13 0.17 -13.57
CA GLU A 878 11.14 0.04 -14.65
C GLU A 878 10.56 -1.39 -14.80
N ASP A 879 11.30 -2.42 -14.40
CA ASP A 879 10.97 -3.83 -14.70
C ASP A 879 11.25 -4.82 -13.55
N GLY A 880 11.88 -4.38 -12.45
CA GLY A 880 11.85 -5.08 -11.15
C GLY A 880 12.44 -6.49 -11.12
N ARG A 881 13.36 -6.82 -12.05
CA ARG A 881 13.97 -8.17 -12.13
C ARG A 881 15.38 -8.27 -11.54
N GLY A 882 15.99 -7.15 -11.18
CA GLY A 882 17.22 -7.14 -10.37
C GLY A 882 16.87 -7.03 -8.90
N ASN A 883 17.63 -7.72 -8.06
CA ASN A 883 17.44 -7.73 -6.62
C ASN A 883 18.67 -7.07 -5.99
N PRO A 884 18.61 -5.82 -5.47
CA PRO A 884 19.78 -5.14 -4.90
C PRO A 884 20.22 -5.79 -3.57
N TRP A 885 19.52 -6.85 -3.15
CA TRP A 885 19.72 -7.60 -1.92
C TRP A 885 20.54 -8.89 -2.09
N ASP A 886 21.04 -9.16 -3.31
CA ASP A 886 21.97 -10.26 -3.61
C ASP A 886 23.43 -9.78 -3.78
N ASP A 887 23.69 -8.49 -3.53
CA ASP A 887 25.01 -7.85 -3.55
C ASP A 887 25.86 -8.27 -2.33
N GLU A 888 27.01 -8.90 -2.57
CA GLU A 888 28.05 -9.21 -1.59
C GLU A 888 29.04 -8.06 -1.46
N ILE A 889 29.25 -7.54 -0.25
CA ILE A 889 30.22 -6.48 0.04
C ILE A 889 31.49 -7.10 0.64
N VAL A 890 32.63 -6.85 0.03
CA VAL A 890 33.96 -7.30 0.49
C VAL A 890 34.87 -6.11 0.72
N VAL A 891 35.42 -6.03 1.93
CA VAL A 891 36.34 -4.97 2.37
C VAL A 891 37.62 -5.62 2.87
N PRO A 892 38.71 -5.65 2.08
CA PRO A 892 39.94 -6.34 2.46
C PRO A 892 40.63 -5.64 3.63
N GLY A 893 40.83 -6.38 4.74
CA GLY A 893 41.65 -5.91 5.87
C GLY A 893 40.99 -5.88 7.24
N ALA A 894 39.68 -6.06 7.33
CA ALA A 894 39.04 -6.43 8.59
C ALA A 894 39.29 -7.93 8.80
N GLU A 895 39.92 -8.33 9.91
CA GLU A 895 40.41 -9.69 10.15
C GLU A 895 39.33 -10.81 10.10
N ASP A 896 38.03 -10.51 9.92
CA ASP A 896 36.94 -11.51 9.85
C ASP A 896 35.73 -11.10 8.96
N LEU A 897 35.93 -10.59 7.74
CA LEU A 897 34.80 -10.34 6.81
C LEU A 897 35.03 -10.88 5.39
N ILE A 898 34.94 -12.21 5.26
CA ILE A 898 34.55 -12.91 4.02
C ILE A 898 33.15 -13.48 4.25
N ALA A 899 32.16 -12.62 4.47
CA ALA A 899 30.76 -13.01 4.62
C ALA A 899 29.85 -11.94 4.01
N PRO A 900 28.72 -12.33 3.38
CA PRO A 900 27.75 -11.37 2.88
C PRO A 900 27.19 -10.55 4.06
N VAL A 901 27.55 -9.27 4.12
CA VAL A 901 27.05 -8.34 5.15
C VAL A 901 25.61 -7.91 4.84
N PHE A 902 25.12 -8.20 3.64
CA PHE A 902 23.71 -8.24 3.31
C PHE A 902 23.48 -9.42 2.35
N SER A 903 22.56 -10.30 2.72
CA SER A 903 22.06 -11.38 1.88
C SER A 903 20.58 -11.52 2.17
N SER A 904 19.79 -11.79 1.14
CA SER A 904 18.36 -12.14 1.20
C SER A 904 17.99 -13.22 2.24
N HIS A 905 18.98 -13.89 2.85
CA HIS A 905 18.78 -14.94 3.86
C HIS A 905 18.70 -14.41 5.31
N SER A 906 19.12 -13.17 5.61
CA SER A 906 19.04 -12.60 6.97
C SER A 906 19.14 -11.07 7.03
N PRO A 907 18.12 -10.32 6.57
CA PRO A 907 18.06 -8.89 6.82
C PRO A 907 17.68 -8.68 8.29
N SER A 908 18.62 -8.21 9.12
CA SER A 908 18.25 -7.71 10.44
C SER A 908 17.26 -6.56 10.22
N GLY A 909 16.00 -6.71 10.62
CA GLY A 909 14.92 -5.72 10.44
C GLY A 909 15.12 -4.39 11.20
N LYS A 910 16.36 -3.96 11.39
CA LYS A 910 16.78 -2.70 11.98
C LYS A 910 17.75 -2.02 11.02
N THR A 911 17.64 -0.69 10.89
CA THR A 911 18.72 0.16 10.36
C THR A 911 20.00 -0.21 11.10
N ALA A 912 20.93 -0.85 10.41
CA ALA A 912 22.22 -1.25 10.94
C ALA A 912 23.27 -0.31 10.36
N THR A 913 24.00 0.35 11.24
CA THR A 913 25.15 1.18 10.85
C THR A 913 26.40 0.55 11.44
N GLN A 914 27.34 0.16 10.58
CA GLN A 914 28.62 -0.40 10.99
C GLN A 914 29.77 0.42 10.41
N THR A 915 30.82 0.59 11.19
CA THR A 915 32.08 1.20 10.73
C THR A 915 33.14 0.12 10.65
N LEU A 916 33.80 0.03 9.50
CA LEU A 916 34.86 -0.95 9.24
C LEU A 916 36.15 -0.21 8.92
N SER A 917 37.26 -0.68 9.48
CA SER A 917 38.59 -0.22 9.09
C SER A 917 39.06 -0.99 7.85
N ILE A 918 39.69 -0.31 6.90
CA ILE A 918 40.19 -0.90 5.65
C ILE A 918 41.72 -0.89 5.67
N THR A 919 42.37 -2.04 5.44
CA THR A 919 43.85 -2.11 5.35
C THR A 919 44.35 -2.04 3.91
N ARG A 920 43.47 -2.33 2.94
CA ARG A 920 43.66 -2.00 1.53
C ARG A 920 42.67 -0.91 1.15
N GLN A 921 43.10 0.09 0.37
CA GLN A 921 42.25 1.19 -0.12
C GLN A 921 41.30 0.73 -1.24
N VAL A 922 40.52 -0.33 -1.00
CA VAL A 922 39.57 -0.90 -1.95
C VAL A 922 38.36 -1.46 -1.18
N ALA A 923 37.16 -1.20 -1.65
CA ALA A 923 35.94 -1.91 -1.27
C ALA A 923 35.30 -2.49 -2.54
N VAL A 924 34.75 -3.70 -2.46
CA VAL A 924 34.14 -4.40 -3.60
C VAL A 924 32.69 -4.70 -3.27
N VAL A 925 31.80 -4.43 -4.21
CA VAL A 925 30.42 -4.92 -4.20
C VAL A 925 30.27 -5.85 -5.39
N TYR A 926 29.76 -7.06 -5.18
CA TYR A 926 29.71 -8.12 -6.18
C TYR A 926 28.32 -8.75 -6.19
N ASP A 927 27.73 -8.93 -7.37
CA ASP A 927 26.49 -9.70 -7.51
C ASP A 927 26.76 -11.01 -8.27
N ARG A 928 26.33 -12.11 -7.64
CA ARG A 928 26.58 -13.47 -8.13
C ARG A 928 25.78 -13.82 -9.38
N LEU A 929 24.56 -13.29 -9.51
CA LEU A 929 23.65 -13.58 -10.62
C LEU A 929 24.05 -12.81 -11.88
N CYS A 930 24.37 -11.53 -11.70
CA CYS A 930 24.82 -10.62 -12.75
C CYS A 930 26.27 -10.89 -13.16
N LYS A 931 27.05 -11.57 -12.31
CA LYS A 931 28.50 -11.77 -12.47
C LYS A 931 29.21 -10.44 -12.71
N ALA A 932 28.81 -9.41 -11.97
CA ALA A 932 29.29 -8.05 -12.11
C ALA A 932 29.75 -7.53 -10.74
N ALA A 933 30.71 -6.60 -10.75
CA ALA A 933 31.22 -5.98 -9.54
C ALA A 933 31.44 -4.47 -9.70
N LEU A 934 31.17 -3.73 -8.63
CA LEU A 934 31.56 -2.35 -8.43
C LEU A 934 32.75 -2.31 -7.46
N VAL A 935 33.92 -1.89 -7.95
CA VAL A 935 35.12 -1.69 -7.12
C VAL A 935 35.29 -0.20 -6.82
N ILE A 936 35.44 0.13 -5.54
CA ILE A 936 35.54 1.50 -5.04
C ILE A 936 36.91 1.69 -4.39
N THR A 937 37.69 2.66 -4.87
CA THR A 937 38.93 3.10 -4.20
C THR A 937 38.69 4.47 -3.57
N PRO A 938 38.62 4.56 -2.23
CA PRO A 938 38.44 5.83 -1.54
C PRO A 938 39.71 6.70 -1.59
N PRO A 939 39.61 8.00 -1.26
CA PRO A 939 40.76 8.88 -1.19
C PRO A 939 41.82 8.41 -0.20
N THR A 940 43.08 8.71 -0.52
CA THR A 940 44.22 8.39 0.33
C THR A 940 44.06 9.04 1.72
N GLY A 941 44.20 8.24 2.77
CA GLY A 941 44.01 8.66 4.17
C GLY A 941 42.61 8.37 4.75
N MET A 942 41.66 7.89 3.93
CA MET A 942 40.37 7.41 4.41
C MET A 942 40.47 5.92 4.78
N GLU A 943 40.80 5.64 6.04
CA GLU A 943 41.02 4.27 6.54
C GLU A 943 39.74 3.60 7.08
N LYS A 944 38.60 4.28 7.01
CA LYS A 944 37.31 3.78 7.49
C LYS A 944 36.23 3.90 6.42
N ILE A 945 35.32 2.94 6.42
CA ILE A 945 34.09 2.93 5.63
C ILE A 945 32.90 2.72 6.57
N ARG A 946 31.83 3.50 6.39
CA ARG A 946 30.57 3.32 7.12
C ARG A 946 29.59 2.68 6.17
N TYR A 947 29.01 1.59 6.62
CA TYR A 947 27.93 0.89 5.98
C TYR A 947 26.63 1.20 6.73
N SER A 948 25.58 1.58 6.00
CA SER A 948 24.25 1.85 6.55
C SER A 948 23.18 1.15 5.73
N THR A 949 22.27 0.43 6.38
CA THR A 949 21.10 -0.21 5.74
C THR A 949 19.85 0.62 5.96
N ASN A 950 19.03 0.78 4.90
CA ASN A 950 17.71 1.40 5.01
C ASN A 950 16.62 0.41 4.55
N PRO A 951 16.11 -0.43 5.48
CA PRO A 951 15.10 -1.44 5.15
C PRO A 951 13.83 -0.87 4.52
N GLY A 952 13.43 0.36 4.87
CA GLY A 952 12.22 1.00 4.36
C GLY A 952 12.34 1.54 2.92
N ALA A 953 13.56 1.92 2.49
CA ALA A 953 13.82 2.42 1.14
C ALA A 953 14.29 1.33 0.17
N GLY A 954 14.60 0.15 0.69
CA GLY A 954 15.05 -0.97 -0.10
C GLY A 954 16.50 -0.86 -0.61
N SER A 955 17.35 -0.16 0.13
CA SER A 955 18.70 0.21 -0.30
C SER A 955 19.71 0.19 0.86
N TYR A 956 21.00 0.19 0.53
CA TYR A 956 22.10 0.38 1.48
C TYR A 956 23.12 1.36 0.91
N SER A 957 23.92 1.97 1.79
CA SER A 957 24.92 2.95 1.38
C SER A 957 26.29 2.70 2.00
N LEU A 958 27.33 2.99 1.22
CA LEU A 958 28.72 3.05 1.64
C LEU A 958 29.16 4.51 1.74
N GLU A 959 29.71 4.90 2.88
CA GLU A 959 30.06 6.28 3.18
C GLU A 959 31.54 6.43 3.57
N PHE A 960 32.16 7.51 3.06
CA PHE A 960 33.56 7.89 3.29
C PHE A 960 33.64 9.38 3.71
N GLY A 961 34.66 9.76 4.50
CA GLY A 961 34.89 11.17 4.89
C GLY A 961 34.41 11.53 6.29
N ASN A 962 33.83 12.74 6.45
CA ASN A 962 33.43 13.40 7.72
C ASN A 962 32.47 12.60 8.63
N VAL A 963 32.06 11.44 8.17
CA VAL A 963 31.17 10.49 8.82
C VAL A 963 31.80 9.89 10.08
N PHE A 964 33.13 9.73 10.15
CA PHE A 964 33.83 9.07 11.27
C PHE A 964 34.34 10.00 12.37
N GLY A 965 33.98 11.29 12.33
CA GLY A 965 34.55 12.27 13.25
C GLY A 965 36.00 12.63 12.93
N ASP A 966 36.50 12.27 11.74
CA ASP A 966 37.84 12.59 11.22
C ASP A 966 38.06 14.10 10.99
N GLY A 967 37.06 14.91 11.31
CA GLY A 967 37.05 16.35 11.15
C GLY A 967 36.71 16.79 9.73
N ASN A 968 36.40 18.08 9.60
CA ASN A 968 36.26 18.72 8.32
C ASN A 968 37.64 18.88 7.65
N LEU A 969 37.66 18.87 6.31
CA LEU A 969 38.84 19.21 5.54
C LEU A 969 39.24 20.66 5.82
N ILE A 970 40.42 20.85 6.44
CA ILE A 970 40.96 22.18 6.68
C ILE A 970 41.77 22.61 5.47
N VAL A 971 41.38 23.72 4.84
CA VAL A 971 42.10 24.30 3.70
C VAL A 971 42.61 25.67 4.12
N SER A 972 43.93 25.87 4.14
CA SER A 972 44.52 27.15 4.56
C SER A 972 44.12 28.28 3.62
N ALA A 973 44.26 29.53 4.10
CA ALA A 973 43.93 30.73 3.33
C ALA A 973 44.62 30.71 1.95
N GLY A 974 43.83 30.81 0.87
CA GLY A 974 44.34 30.82 -0.52
C GLY A 974 44.84 29.47 -1.06
N GLU A 975 44.84 28.40 -0.27
CA GLU A 975 45.30 27.08 -0.70
C GLU A 975 44.19 26.27 -1.39
N THR A 976 44.59 25.20 -2.08
CA THR A 976 43.69 24.23 -2.71
C THR A 976 44.04 22.83 -2.25
N ALA A 977 43.08 22.13 -1.67
CA ALA A 977 43.19 20.72 -1.34
C ALA A 977 42.69 19.86 -2.51
N SER A 978 43.43 18.80 -2.85
CA SER A 978 43.09 17.90 -3.96
C SER A 978 43.19 16.44 -3.55
N PHE A 979 42.22 15.63 -3.98
CA PHE A 979 42.18 14.19 -3.72
C PHE A 979 41.33 13.47 -4.78
N GLU A 980 41.41 12.14 -4.83
CA GLU A 980 40.77 11.33 -5.87
C GLU A 980 40.00 10.15 -5.27
N LEU A 981 38.85 9.82 -5.87
CA LEU A 981 38.08 8.60 -5.65
C LEU A 981 37.92 7.88 -7.00
N GLN A 982 37.98 6.55 -7.00
CA GLN A 982 37.79 5.75 -8.22
C GLN A 982 36.61 4.79 -8.10
N LEU A 983 35.81 4.68 -9.16
CA LEU A 983 34.72 3.71 -9.32
C LEU A 983 35.00 2.84 -10.54
N ALA A 984 35.10 1.51 -10.37
CA ALA A 984 35.32 0.58 -11.46
C ALA A 984 34.14 -0.36 -11.66
N GLY A 985 33.67 -0.50 -12.90
CA GLY A 985 32.63 -1.45 -13.26
C GLY A 985 33.21 -2.67 -13.98
N LEU A 986 33.07 -3.85 -13.39
CA LEU A 986 33.60 -5.11 -13.94
C LEU A 986 32.45 -6.08 -14.25
N ILE A 987 32.56 -6.79 -15.37
CA ILE A 987 31.63 -7.85 -15.79
C ILE A 987 32.35 -9.19 -15.96
N GLY A 988 31.58 -10.28 -15.90
CA GLY A 988 32.10 -11.64 -16.03
C GLY A 988 33.04 -12.04 -14.88
N VAL A 989 32.84 -11.50 -13.68
CA VAL A 989 33.55 -11.88 -12.45
C VAL A 989 32.76 -12.95 -11.69
N SER A 990 33.45 -13.97 -11.21
CA SER A 990 32.83 -15.15 -10.58
C SER A 990 32.85 -15.09 -9.05
N ASN A 991 33.65 -14.20 -8.47
CA ASN A 991 33.73 -13.92 -7.04
C ASN A 991 34.44 -12.57 -6.80
N PRO A 992 34.37 -12.02 -5.57
CA PRO A 992 35.02 -10.74 -5.22
C PRO A 992 36.54 -10.73 -5.38
N ASP A 993 37.24 -11.84 -5.11
CA ASP A 993 38.70 -11.93 -5.29
C ASP A 993 39.11 -11.81 -6.77
N GLU A 994 38.34 -12.41 -7.67
CA GLU A 994 38.53 -12.25 -9.12
C GLU A 994 38.32 -10.79 -9.54
N ALA A 995 37.36 -10.09 -8.93
CA ALA A 995 37.17 -8.66 -9.16
C ALA A 995 38.38 -7.83 -8.68
N ILE A 996 38.93 -8.13 -7.50
CA ILE A 996 40.15 -7.50 -6.98
C ILE A 996 41.35 -7.79 -7.91
N GLN A 997 41.51 -9.02 -8.36
CA GLN A 997 42.60 -9.41 -9.26
C GLN A 997 42.48 -8.74 -10.63
N LYS A 998 41.29 -8.73 -11.25
CA LYS A 998 41.05 -8.01 -12.51
C LYS A 998 41.28 -6.51 -12.36
N TYR A 999 40.85 -5.94 -11.22
CA TYR A 999 41.09 -4.54 -10.89
C TYR A 999 42.58 -4.24 -10.69
N ALA A 1000 43.36 -5.13 -10.08
CA ALA A 1000 44.80 -4.97 -9.91
C ALA A 1000 45.56 -5.16 -11.24
N ALA A 1001 45.21 -6.16 -12.04
CA ALA A 1001 45.84 -6.46 -13.33
C ALA A 1001 45.65 -5.32 -14.36
N ARG A 1002 44.58 -4.53 -14.23
CA ARG A 1002 44.39 -3.31 -15.05
C ARG A 1002 45.50 -2.27 -14.78
N ALA A 1003 45.95 -2.18 -13.53
CA ALA A 1003 46.92 -1.18 -13.10
C ALA A 1003 48.31 -1.49 -13.71
N ASP A 1004 48.67 -2.77 -13.78
CA ASP A 1004 49.89 -3.23 -14.44
C ASP A 1004 49.86 -3.00 -15.96
N ALA A 1005 48.69 -3.18 -16.60
CA ALA A 1005 48.51 -2.88 -18.02
C ALA A 1005 48.60 -1.36 -18.34
N SER A 1006 48.25 -0.49 -17.38
CA SER A 1006 48.33 0.96 -17.52
C SER A 1006 49.72 1.56 -17.21
N GLN A 1007 50.62 0.81 -16.56
CA GLN A 1007 52.03 1.21 -16.38
C GLN A 1007 52.94 0.76 -17.55
N GLY A 1008 52.47 -0.15 -18.40
CA GLY A 1008 53.20 -0.66 -19.57
C GLY A 1008 52.75 -0.10 -20.93
N ALA A 1009 51.92 0.95 -20.97
CA ALA A 1009 51.35 1.55 -22.18
C ALA A 1009 51.76 3.01 -22.39
#